data_AF-A0A7Y6Y3H1-F1
#
_entry.id   AF-A0A7Y6Y3H1-F1
#
_cell.length_a   1.000
_cell.length_b   1.000
_cell.length_c   1.000
_cell.angle_alpha   90.00
_cell.angle_beta   90.00
_cell.angle_gamma   90.00
#
_symmetry.space_group_name_H-M   'P 1'
#
loop_
_entity.id
_entity.type
_entity.pdbx_description
1 polymer ?
#
loop_
_entity_poly.entity_id
_entity_poly.type
_entity_poly.pdbx_seq_one_letter_code
_entity_poly.pdbx_strand_id
1 'polypeptide(L)'
;MKNNVLRLLFFLLTLNFFAQSKVNNVTVVSDAKGMKLVVDGKDFVVNGINWDYVPIGFNVLDANFWDKPDDIIKAGLDEEMVLWQNMGVNAIRTYIGMPPKWITYIYEKFGIYTMINHQFGAYGLTLDGVWYPNTKYATEKVRKHLIEESVKMAKMYKDTPGLLLFMLGNENNYHLTWEGAETDEGIVINDQDQAKRAEAKAMYKLFNDAALAMKKNGVQHPIGICNGDLLYLDIVAEECKDIDIYGTNMYRGESFVDAFDRVSKEYGKPILFTEFGADAFNARDNKEDQYTQAYYMINNWKEIYENAYGLGKAQNSLGGFTFQSSDGWFKSGFDERKNASIHDSEASWPSNGYSRDQAKPGDKNMNEEWFGIAAKGPTDVRGLYTLYPRASYYALKEAHQFNPFTSTYQDFENHFEKINLMDAVLRARGDKAVIGGNQKLSISNLQAQFTTFNTGGSLTTTPVNSDGTSLAFPDRQGFDHMQSYFIGVQGKPSENMKAEVNFNILGNVASNPIDDIFYENIGRPIQVNTPNGSSTLIDNNRLRIYNASFEWNAKDFNLRGFYRTGHYHWGYEGDFFGLYPEANYGPNLDIYNGEILGIEVDGKGSLDGLKAAFGPQLWWGANPAVLLKYQTKLLGFDFAAIYHKDIVAGGGFDANGNRVLDPNQARTGVIPAIPTERATVAFEKKGDKIGLTVGAIWAGRPLNGSAYQDVNDAGQVVVDRIKASDNWGAKAKVTYTNGGFNLYAQGSVRGLVANGGADQTLTFTGWKLKDSGSGNVSNFLSGIAYNFGGKFQLAPNFMWQKPLVDAMPNGVAAPGRLRNFVDDPFVVRGGNREMTAGEILFTFDPTPATYMYQWDNDRAEDAKFAFNLGFVYRHLPTTQDAAIGFLADRSFFRFAESAPAQDLWEVNSRIVSKANKNLGIIANMYYGTGQANGDSQRTITRFGADLRMIYKKFKIMGMFKVNDWGPFDYHRDFNLTFPLQMMLDFSTTIGKPDWFILPDTKVGIRGTWRSLNEFSPRYSPNATSTAFATQPTISPVGFPNGSEWEIRTYIHINIGK
;
A
#
# COMPACT_ATOMS: atom_id res chain seq x y z
N MET A 1 68.18 -27.10 5.12
CA MET A 1 66.71 -27.10 4.97
C MET A 1 66.01 -25.92 5.67
N LYS A 2 66.33 -25.57 6.93
CA LYS A 2 65.65 -24.48 7.66
C LYS A 2 65.67 -23.09 6.97
N ASN A 3 66.76 -22.69 6.32
CA ASN A 3 66.84 -21.37 5.66
C ASN A 3 66.04 -21.28 4.36
N ASN A 4 65.84 -22.39 3.64
CA ASN A 4 65.05 -22.39 2.41
C ASN A 4 63.55 -22.36 2.71
N VAL A 5 63.11 -23.01 3.81
CA VAL A 5 61.73 -22.94 4.28
C VAL A 5 61.38 -21.53 4.78
N LEU A 6 62.29 -20.87 5.52
CA LEU A 6 62.08 -19.50 5.99
C LEU A 6 62.00 -18.49 4.83
N ARG A 7 62.87 -18.64 3.81
CA ARG A 7 62.80 -17.82 2.58
C ARG A 7 61.53 -18.07 1.79
N LEU A 8 61.09 -19.32 1.68
CA LEU A 8 59.81 -19.66 1.04
C LEU A 8 58.63 -19.06 1.82
N LEU A 9 58.67 -19.09 3.16
CA LEU A 9 57.64 -18.47 4.01
C LEU A 9 57.60 -16.95 3.85
N PHE A 10 58.77 -16.28 3.81
CA PHE A 10 58.84 -14.84 3.53
C PHE A 10 58.40 -14.51 2.11
N PHE A 11 58.73 -15.35 1.12
CA PHE A 11 58.29 -15.17 -0.27
C PHE A 11 56.77 -15.39 -0.42
N LEU A 12 56.18 -16.33 0.32
CA LEU A 12 54.74 -16.58 0.38
C LEU A 12 54.01 -15.47 1.17
N LEU A 13 54.64 -14.88 2.19
CA LEU A 13 54.12 -13.71 2.92
C LEU A 13 54.19 -12.44 2.06
N THR A 14 55.24 -12.24 1.26
CA THR A 14 55.30 -11.12 0.31
C THR A 14 54.31 -11.31 -0.83
N LEU A 15 54.13 -12.54 -1.34
CA LEU A 15 53.08 -12.83 -2.34
C LEU A 15 51.67 -12.58 -1.79
N ASN A 16 51.40 -12.85 -0.51
CA ASN A 16 50.12 -12.48 0.12
C ASN A 16 49.95 -10.96 0.32
N PHE A 17 51.04 -10.21 0.53
CA PHE A 17 50.99 -8.74 0.59
C PHE A 17 50.78 -8.08 -0.79
N PHE A 18 51.24 -8.72 -1.88
CA PHE A 18 50.97 -8.27 -3.25
C PHE A 18 49.66 -8.80 -3.84
N ALA A 19 48.98 -9.73 -3.17
CA ALA A 19 47.68 -10.29 -3.57
C ALA A 19 46.48 -9.55 -2.97
N GLN A 20 46.69 -8.45 -2.22
CA GLN A 20 45.60 -7.53 -1.89
C GLN A 20 45.21 -6.76 -3.14
N SER A 21 43.95 -6.83 -3.56
CA SER A 21 43.44 -6.14 -4.74
C SER A 21 43.76 -4.66 -4.64
N LYS A 22 44.61 -4.18 -5.54
CA LYS A 22 45.06 -2.80 -5.58
C LYS A 22 43.87 -1.93 -5.99
N VAL A 23 43.66 -0.83 -5.27
CA VAL A 23 42.69 0.22 -5.66
C VAL A 23 43.04 0.69 -7.07
N ASN A 24 42.05 0.69 -7.96
CA ASN A 24 42.23 1.10 -9.35
C ASN A 24 42.57 2.60 -9.42
N ASN A 25 43.54 2.96 -10.25
CA ASN A 25 43.85 4.36 -10.52
C ASN A 25 42.99 4.86 -11.67
N VAL A 26 41.94 5.63 -11.37
CA VAL A 26 41.02 6.20 -12.36
C VAL A 26 41.27 7.70 -12.49
N THR A 27 41.49 8.18 -13.72
CA THR A 27 41.78 9.60 -13.97
C THR A 27 41.16 10.07 -15.27
N VAL A 28 40.78 11.35 -15.33
CA VAL A 28 40.43 12.03 -16.58
C VAL A 28 41.70 12.63 -17.18
N VAL A 29 41.97 12.33 -18.45
CA VAL A 29 43.09 12.88 -19.20
C VAL A 29 42.55 13.79 -20.30
N SER A 30 43.12 14.98 -20.42
CA SER A 30 42.83 15.94 -21.49
C SER A 30 44.12 16.25 -22.25
N ASP A 31 44.08 16.14 -23.57
CA ASP A 31 45.19 16.51 -24.47
C ASP A 31 44.67 17.16 -25.76
N ALA A 32 45.55 17.39 -26.74
CA ALA A 32 45.21 18.07 -27.99
C ALA A 32 44.18 17.33 -28.86
N LYS A 33 43.93 16.04 -28.62
CA LYS A 33 42.94 15.22 -29.32
C LYS A 33 41.60 15.12 -28.56
N GLY A 34 41.49 15.72 -27.38
CA GLY A 34 40.27 15.73 -26.57
C GLY A 34 40.45 15.14 -25.17
N MET A 35 39.35 14.67 -24.59
CA MET A 35 39.27 14.18 -23.22
C MET A 35 38.87 12.70 -23.18
N LYS A 36 39.46 11.93 -22.26
CA LYS A 36 39.17 10.50 -22.08
C LYS A 36 39.34 10.07 -20.62
N LEU A 37 38.75 8.92 -20.27
CA LEU A 37 38.98 8.26 -19.00
C LEU A 37 40.13 7.26 -19.13
N VAL A 38 40.99 7.19 -18.13
CA VAL A 38 42.10 6.24 -18.05
C VAL A 38 42.00 5.46 -16.75
N VAL A 39 41.96 4.13 -16.84
CA VAL A 39 41.89 3.19 -15.71
C VAL A 39 43.15 2.33 -15.71
N ASP A 40 43.94 2.40 -14.64
CA ASP A 40 45.22 1.68 -14.49
C ASP A 40 46.17 1.84 -15.68
N GLY A 41 46.17 3.05 -16.27
CA GLY A 41 47.01 3.40 -17.43
C GLY A 41 46.46 2.96 -18.79
N LYS A 42 45.25 2.39 -18.85
CA LYS A 42 44.57 2.01 -20.10
C LYS A 42 43.42 2.96 -20.41
N ASP A 43 43.28 3.34 -21.67
CA ASP A 43 42.15 4.12 -22.16
C ASP A 43 40.84 3.35 -21.93
N PHE A 44 39.83 4.02 -21.41
CA PHE A 44 38.58 3.41 -20.96
C PHE A 44 37.38 4.22 -21.47
N VAL A 45 36.47 3.56 -22.17
CA VAL A 45 35.15 4.10 -22.54
C VAL A 45 34.12 3.43 -21.66
N VAL A 46 33.20 4.21 -21.09
CA VAL A 46 32.15 3.70 -20.22
C VAL A 46 31.03 3.13 -21.09
N ASN A 47 31.00 1.80 -21.24
CA ASN A 47 29.87 1.06 -21.79
C ASN A 47 29.02 0.61 -20.59
N GLY A 48 28.25 1.55 -20.06
CA GLY A 48 27.57 1.41 -18.78
C GLY A 48 26.11 1.00 -18.89
N ILE A 49 25.57 0.52 -17.77
CA ILE A 49 24.13 0.32 -17.59
C ILE A 49 23.68 0.79 -16.21
N ASN A 50 22.50 1.43 -16.14
CA ASN A 50 21.83 1.71 -14.88
C ASN A 50 21.30 0.40 -14.30
N TRP A 51 21.79 0.02 -13.12
CA TRP A 51 21.50 -1.27 -12.54
C TRP A 51 20.93 -1.16 -11.13
N ASP A 52 19.79 -1.80 -10.95
CA ASP A 52 19.17 -2.11 -9.68
C ASP A 52 18.70 -3.58 -9.66
N TYR A 53 18.34 -4.07 -8.47
CA TYR A 53 17.76 -5.39 -8.30
C TYR A 53 16.46 -5.28 -7.50
N VAL A 54 15.37 -5.07 -8.23
CA VAL A 54 14.02 -4.92 -7.66
C VAL A 54 13.13 -6.03 -8.21
N PRO A 55 12.71 -6.99 -7.37
CA PRO A 55 11.78 -8.04 -7.79
C PRO A 55 10.36 -7.50 -8.02
N ILE A 56 9.55 -8.19 -8.84
CA ILE A 56 8.16 -7.82 -9.08
C ILE A 56 7.38 -7.85 -7.76
N GLY A 57 6.56 -6.83 -7.51
CA GLY A 57 5.79 -6.66 -6.26
C GLY A 57 6.51 -5.86 -5.18
N PHE A 58 7.73 -5.39 -5.44
CA PHE A 58 8.50 -4.56 -4.53
C PHE A 58 8.87 -3.23 -5.19
N ASN A 59 9.07 -2.19 -4.39
CA ASN A 59 9.77 -0.99 -4.82
C ASN A 59 11.22 -1.01 -4.30
N VAL A 60 12.01 0.02 -4.62
CA VAL A 60 13.42 0.13 -4.19
C VAL A 60 13.61 0.15 -2.66
N LEU A 61 12.63 0.67 -1.90
CA LEU A 61 12.70 0.76 -0.44
C LEU A 61 12.43 -0.60 0.22
N ASP A 62 11.46 -1.35 -0.30
CA ASP A 62 10.98 -2.59 0.31
C ASP A 62 11.79 -3.81 -0.19
N ALA A 63 12.37 -3.74 -1.40
CA ALA A 63 13.17 -4.81 -1.99
C ALA A 63 14.37 -5.17 -1.11
N ASN A 64 15.07 -4.16 -0.57
CA ASN A 64 16.18 -4.30 0.37
C ASN A 64 17.19 -5.38 -0.08
N PHE A 65 17.63 -5.31 -1.34
CA PHE A 65 18.46 -6.35 -1.97
C PHE A 65 19.80 -6.55 -1.24
N TRP A 66 20.50 -5.46 -0.93
CA TRP A 66 21.79 -5.50 -0.22
C TRP A 66 21.70 -6.01 1.21
N ASP A 67 20.47 -6.14 1.69
CA ASP A 67 20.14 -6.61 3.00
C ASP A 67 19.79 -8.12 3.02
N LYS A 68 19.73 -8.78 1.87
CA LYS A 68 19.52 -10.23 1.80
C LYS A 68 20.76 -11.01 2.27
N PRO A 69 20.63 -12.31 2.61
CA PRO A 69 21.76 -13.21 2.80
C PRO A 69 22.73 -13.21 1.61
N ASP A 70 24.02 -13.37 1.89
CA ASP A 70 25.09 -13.31 0.88
C ASP A 70 24.90 -14.32 -0.27
N ASP A 71 24.32 -15.50 -0.02
CA ASP A 71 24.04 -16.49 -1.07
C ASP A 71 22.97 -16.04 -2.06
N ILE A 72 21.99 -15.24 -1.61
CA ILE A 72 20.93 -14.68 -2.46
C ILE A 72 21.49 -13.52 -3.28
N ILE A 73 22.22 -12.60 -2.64
CA ILE A 73 22.86 -11.48 -3.33
C ILE A 73 23.81 -12.02 -4.41
N LYS A 74 24.66 -12.97 -4.05
CA LYS A 74 25.57 -13.62 -5.00
C LYS A 74 24.83 -14.29 -6.15
N ALA A 75 23.70 -14.98 -5.88
CA ALA A 75 22.93 -15.63 -6.94
C ALA A 75 22.34 -14.62 -7.93
N GLY A 76 21.75 -13.51 -7.45
CA GLY A 76 21.24 -12.45 -8.31
C GLY A 76 22.34 -11.78 -9.14
N LEU A 77 23.49 -11.50 -8.53
CA LEU A 77 24.66 -10.96 -9.24
C LEU A 77 25.23 -11.95 -10.28
N ASP A 78 25.31 -13.24 -9.93
CA ASP A 78 25.84 -14.27 -10.82
C ASP A 78 24.99 -14.51 -12.06
N GLU A 79 23.68 -14.26 -11.97
CA GLU A 79 22.75 -14.37 -13.10
C GLU A 79 22.80 -13.11 -13.97
N GLU A 80 22.64 -11.92 -13.37
CA GLU A 80 22.52 -10.69 -14.15
C GLU A 80 23.86 -10.13 -14.64
N MET A 81 24.93 -10.18 -13.85
CA MET A 81 26.23 -9.62 -14.29
C MET A 81 26.84 -10.39 -15.46
N VAL A 82 26.57 -11.70 -15.57
CA VAL A 82 26.97 -12.50 -16.75
C VAL A 82 26.23 -12.01 -18.00
N LEU A 83 24.94 -11.69 -17.87
CA LEU A 83 24.16 -11.14 -18.97
C LEU A 83 24.76 -9.81 -19.46
N TRP A 84 25.07 -8.89 -18.53
CA TRP A 84 25.65 -7.58 -18.86
C TRP A 84 27.08 -7.69 -19.39
N GLN A 85 27.91 -8.55 -18.80
CA GLN A 85 29.26 -8.84 -19.30
C GLN A 85 29.19 -9.36 -20.75
N ASN A 86 28.26 -10.24 -21.06
CA ASN A 86 28.06 -10.78 -22.41
C ASN A 86 27.51 -9.74 -23.42
N MET A 87 26.87 -8.67 -22.94
CA MET A 87 26.49 -7.50 -23.76
C MET A 87 27.69 -6.58 -24.06
N GLY A 88 28.80 -6.73 -23.35
CA GLY A 88 29.94 -5.80 -23.42
C GLY A 88 29.84 -4.61 -22.46
N VAL A 89 28.98 -4.71 -21.44
CA VAL A 89 28.95 -3.75 -20.32
C VAL A 89 30.22 -3.88 -19.52
N ASN A 90 30.86 -2.75 -19.22
CA ASN A 90 32.07 -2.69 -18.41
C ASN A 90 31.90 -1.82 -17.15
N ALA A 91 30.73 -1.20 -16.95
CA ALA A 91 30.43 -0.43 -15.76
C ALA A 91 28.93 -0.50 -15.39
N ILE A 92 28.61 -0.48 -14.10
CA ILE A 92 27.25 -0.28 -13.60
C ILE A 92 27.15 1.05 -12.85
N ARG A 93 25.99 1.69 -12.94
CA ARG A 93 25.61 2.81 -12.09
C ARG A 93 24.63 2.31 -11.04
N THR A 94 24.91 2.59 -9.76
CA THR A 94 24.01 2.26 -8.64
C THR A 94 24.07 3.31 -7.53
N TYR A 95 23.03 3.39 -6.72
CA TYR A 95 22.97 4.32 -5.59
C TYR A 95 23.82 3.83 -4.40
N ILE A 96 24.14 4.76 -3.49
CA ILE A 96 24.68 4.43 -2.16
C ILE A 96 23.82 3.36 -1.47
N GLY A 97 24.47 2.49 -0.68
CA GLY A 97 23.81 1.38 0.02
C GLY A 97 24.35 0.01 -0.41
N MET A 98 24.95 -0.08 -1.60
CA MET A 98 25.71 -1.26 -2.02
C MET A 98 26.96 -1.46 -1.14
N PRO A 99 27.13 -2.59 -0.43
CA PRO A 99 28.33 -2.83 0.36
C PRO A 99 29.60 -2.92 -0.51
N PRO A 100 30.75 -2.34 -0.09
CA PRO A 100 32.00 -2.38 -0.86
C PRO A 100 32.44 -3.77 -1.33
N LYS A 101 32.19 -4.81 -0.53
CA LYS A 101 32.52 -6.21 -0.88
C LYS A 101 31.87 -6.65 -2.19
N TRP A 102 30.66 -6.16 -2.50
CA TRP A 102 29.95 -6.52 -3.73
C TRP A 102 30.46 -5.75 -4.94
N ILE A 103 30.99 -4.53 -4.76
CA ILE A 103 31.68 -3.79 -5.82
C ILE A 103 32.92 -4.58 -6.25
N THR A 104 33.71 -4.99 -5.26
CA THR A 104 34.89 -5.83 -5.49
C THR A 104 34.52 -7.18 -6.11
N TYR A 105 33.45 -7.82 -5.64
CA TYR A 105 32.98 -9.09 -6.22
C TYR A 105 32.62 -8.96 -7.70
N ILE A 106 31.84 -7.92 -8.06
CA ILE A 106 31.41 -7.69 -9.44
C ILE A 106 32.63 -7.42 -10.33
N TYR A 107 33.56 -6.61 -9.86
CA TYR A 107 34.79 -6.29 -10.58
C TYR A 107 35.71 -7.50 -10.75
N GLU A 108 36.05 -8.20 -9.67
CA GLU A 108 36.99 -9.32 -9.73
C GLU A 108 36.45 -10.50 -10.54
N LYS A 109 35.14 -10.72 -10.52
CA LYS A 109 34.52 -11.85 -11.21
C LYS A 109 34.11 -11.54 -12.65
N PHE A 110 33.58 -10.35 -12.90
CA PHE A 110 32.99 -9.98 -14.20
C PHE A 110 33.76 -8.88 -14.93
N GLY A 111 34.74 -8.23 -14.30
CA GLY A 111 35.46 -7.11 -14.89
C GLY A 111 34.61 -5.84 -15.05
N ILE A 112 33.49 -5.76 -14.33
CA ILE A 112 32.55 -4.64 -14.40
C ILE A 112 32.87 -3.68 -13.25
N TYR A 113 33.12 -2.41 -13.58
CA TYR A 113 33.36 -1.35 -12.61
C TYR A 113 32.05 -0.78 -12.06
N THR A 114 32.10 -0.07 -10.93
CA THR A 114 30.91 0.55 -10.32
C THR A 114 31.08 2.06 -10.21
N MET A 115 30.12 2.82 -10.74
CA MET A 115 29.91 4.22 -10.39
C MET A 115 28.93 4.29 -9.22
N ILE A 116 29.35 4.87 -8.10
CA ILE A 116 28.50 5.03 -6.91
C ILE A 116 27.85 6.41 -6.92
N ASN A 117 26.52 6.47 -6.84
CA ASN A 117 25.75 7.70 -6.91
C ASN A 117 25.07 8.08 -5.59
N HIS A 118 25.19 9.34 -5.17
CA HIS A 118 24.51 9.91 -4.01
C HIS A 118 23.40 10.87 -4.46
N GLN A 119 22.13 10.65 -4.08
CA GLN A 119 20.99 11.48 -4.54
C GLN A 119 21.08 12.96 -4.15
N PHE A 120 21.83 13.28 -3.10
CA PHE A 120 22.18 14.65 -2.69
C PHE A 120 20.96 15.55 -2.40
N GLY A 121 19.87 14.96 -1.88
CA GLY A 121 18.65 15.68 -1.53
C GLY A 121 17.67 15.93 -2.67
N ALA A 122 17.81 15.26 -3.83
CA ALA A 122 16.86 15.33 -4.94
C ALA A 122 15.42 15.05 -4.48
N TYR A 123 15.21 13.98 -3.70
CA TYR A 123 13.88 13.54 -3.24
C TYR A 123 13.52 14.00 -1.82
N GLY A 124 14.17 15.05 -1.30
CA GLY A 124 13.97 15.53 0.07
C GLY A 124 14.98 14.99 1.09
N LEU A 125 14.88 15.48 2.34
CA LEU A 125 15.81 15.18 3.43
C LEU A 125 15.10 15.04 4.77
N THR A 126 15.55 14.09 5.59
CA THR A 126 15.16 14.03 7.01
C THR A 126 16.17 14.79 7.87
N LEU A 127 15.76 15.90 8.49
CA LEU A 127 16.62 16.74 9.32
C LEU A 127 16.06 16.85 10.74
N ASP A 128 16.84 16.41 11.74
CA ASP A 128 16.39 16.23 13.14
C ASP A 128 15.10 15.40 13.26
N GLY A 129 14.94 14.45 12.33
CA GLY A 129 13.79 13.56 12.19
C GLY A 129 12.47 14.23 11.80
N VAL A 130 12.55 15.42 11.21
CA VAL A 130 11.46 15.98 10.41
C VAL A 130 11.77 15.71 8.94
N TRP A 131 10.84 15.11 8.21
CA TRP A 131 10.93 14.96 6.76
C TRP A 131 10.64 16.29 6.08
N TYR A 132 11.55 16.71 5.20
CA TYR A 132 11.38 17.87 4.34
C TYR A 132 11.34 17.36 2.89
N PRO A 133 10.19 17.42 2.20
CA PRO A 133 10.09 16.92 0.83
C PRO A 133 10.93 17.74 -0.15
N ASN A 134 11.12 19.04 0.12
CA ASN A 134 11.89 19.95 -0.72
C ASN A 134 13.21 20.37 -0.06
N THR A 135 14.33 20.17 -0.76
CA THR A 135 15.67 20.52 -0.25
C THR A 135 16.00 21.99 -0.48
N LYS A 136 16.26 22.74 0.60
CA LYS A 136 16.70 24.14 0.54
C LYS A 136 18.23 24.25 0.68
N TYR A 137 18.94 24.10 -0.44
CA TYR A 137 20.41 24.02 -0.52
C TYR A 137 21.18 25.22 0.07
N ALA A 138 20.56 26.40 0.17
CA ALA A 138 21.19 27.57 0.80
C ALA A 138 21.25 27.49 2.34
N THR A 139 20.46 26.61 2.96
CA THR A 139 20.33 26.52 4.41
C THR A 139 21.59 25.88 5.03
N GLU A 140 22.18 26.52 6.04
CA GLU A 140 23.41 26.03 6.69
C GLU A 140 23.29 24.57 7.19
N LYS A 141 22.13 24.23 7.76
CA LYS A 141 21.85 22.86 8.24
C LYS A 141 21.85 21.83 7.11
N VAL A 142 21.24 22.16 5.96
CA VAL A 142 21.23 21.31 4.76
C VAL A 142 22.65 21.15 4.22
N ARG A 143 23.38 22.26 4.08
CA ARG A 143 24.76 22.28 3.58
C ARG A 143 25.68 21.39 4.42
N LYS A 144 25.63 21.55 5.74
CA LYS A 144 26.40 20.73 6.69
C LYS A 144 26.06 19.24 6.54
N HIS A 145 24.77 18.90 6.53
CA HIS A 145 24.31 17.52 6.41
C HIS A 145 24.80 16.85 5.12
N LEU A 146 24.59 17.48 3.96
CA LEU A 146 24.98 16.90 2.66
C LEU A 146 26.50 16.78 2.48
N ILE A 147 27.29 17.70 3.04
CA ILE A 147 28.76 17.58 3.07
C ILE A 147 29.16 16.38 3.95
N GLU A 148 28.55 16.22 5.13
CA GLU A 148 28.84 15.09 6.03
C GLU A 148 28.50 13.75 5.39
N GLU A 149 27.36 13.65 4.68
CA GLU A 149 26.97 12.43 3.95
C GLU A 149 27.93 12.12 2.79
N SER A 150 28.35 13.15 2.04
CA SER A 150 29.32 13.00 0.94
C SER A 150 30.68 12.52 1.45
N VAL A 151 31.15 13.06 2.58
CA VAL A 151 32.38 12.60 3.24
C VAL A 151 32.22 11.17 3.79
N LYS A 152 31.05 10.81 4.29
CA LYS A 152 30.76 9.45 4.76
C LYS A 152 30.80 8.45 3.60
N MET A 153 30.19 8.78 2.45
CA MET A 153 30.28 8.00 1.22
C MET A 153 31.74 7.84 0.78
N ALA A 154 32.50 8.95 0.70
CA ALA A 154 33.91 8.92 0.35
C ALA A 154 34.71 7.97 1.24
N LYS A 155 34.56 8.06 2.57
CA LYS A 155 35.25 7.19 3.52
C LYS A 155 34.88 5.71 3.37
N MET A 156 33.65 5.43 2.96
CA MET A 156 33.16 4.05 2.77
C MET A 156 33.74 3.40 1.53
N TYR A 157 33.85 4.14 0.42
CA TYR A 157 34.11 3.56 -0.90
C TYR A 157 35.49 3.84 -1.48
N LYS A 158 36.20 4.90 -1.07
CA LYS A 158 37.41 5.41 -1.78
C LYS A 158 38.52 4.37 -2.00
N ASP A 159 38.60 3.34 -1.16
CA ASP A 159 39.62 2.28 -1.22
C ASP A 159 39.04 0.95 -1.76
N THR A 160 37.91 0.98 -2.46
CA THR A 160 37.23 -0.23 -2.94
C THR A 160 37.71 -0.61 -4.34
N PRO A 161 38.33 -1.79 -4.54
CA PRO A 161 38.64 -2.30 -5.87
C PRO A 161 37.37 -2.43 -6.72
N GLY A 162 37.44 -1.99 -7.97
CA GLY A 162 36.30 -1.94 -8.88
C GLY A 162 35.50 -0.64 -8.85
N LEU A 163 35.78 0.29 -7.94
CA LEU A 163 35.16 1.62 -7.99
C LEU A 163 35.68 2.41 -9.21
N LEU A 164 34.76 2.92 -10.03
CA LEU A 164 35.09 3.74 -11.20
C LEU A 164 35.23 5.21 -10.80
N LEU A 165 34.15 5.79 -10.28
CA LEU A 165 34.05 7.21 -9.95
C LEU A 165 32.90 7.46 -8.98
N PHE A 166 32.90 8.64 -8.35
CA PHE A 166 31.80 9.12 -7.52
C PHE A 166 30.89 10.05 -8.31
N MET A 167 29.59 9.91 -8.14
CA MET A 167 28.59 10.79 -8.72
C MET A 167 27.79 11.48 -7.61
N LEU A 168 27.65 12.80 -7.70
CA LEU A 168 26.83 13.60 -6.79
C LEU A 168 25.57 14.08 -7.51
N GLY A 169 24.42 13.76 -6.92
CA GLY A 169 23.11 14.15 -7.38
C GLY A 169 22.39 13.11 -8.25
N ASN A 170 21.11 13.35 -8.46
CA ASN A 170 20.31 12.75 -9.51
C ASN A 170 19.27 13.79 -9.95
N GLU A 171 19.55 14.55 -11.01
CA GLU A 171 18.64 15.55 -11.56
C GLU A 171 18.14 16.58 -10.52
N ASN A 172 18.99 16.94 -9.55
CA ASN A 172 18.62 17.86 -8.46
C ASN A 172 18.11 19.21 -8.98
N ASN A 173 18.53 19.62 -10.17
CA ASN A 173 18.06 20.82 -10.85
C ASN A 173 16.59 20.75 -11.29
N TYR A 174 16.07 19.56 -11.62
CA TYR A 174 14.64 19.36 -11.89
C TYR A 174 13.83 19.54 -10.60
N HIS A 175 14.32 18.99 -9.48
CA HIS A 175 13.72 19.11 -8.14
C HIS A 175 13.80 20.53 -7.52
N LEU A 176 14.38 21.50 -8.22
CA LEU A 176 14.17 22.91 -7.89
C LEU A 176 12.76 23.36 -8.27
N THR A 177 12.12 22.72 -9.25
CA THR A 177 10.77 23.07 -9.73
C THR A 177 9.75 21.96 -9.50
N TRP A 178 10.16 20.70 -9.69
CA TRP A 178 9.34 19.50 -9.51
C TRP A 178 9.33 19.05 -8.03
N GLU A 179 8.14 18.68 -7.54
CA GLU A 179 7.91 18.10 -6.21
C GLU A 179 7.48 16.62 -6.35
N GLY A 180 8.04 15.72 -5.53
CA GLY A 180 7.67 14.28 -5.50
C GLY A 180 8.72 13.32 -6.04
N ALA A 181 8.44 12.01 -5.97
CA ALA A 181 9.31 10.94 -6.46
C ALA A 181 8.90 10.43 -7.86
N GLU A 182 7.64 10.62 -8.26
CA GLU A 182 7.12 10.28 -9.58
C GLU A 182 7.21 11.46 -10.54
N THR A 183 7.71 11.21 -11.76
CA THR A 183 7.81 12.17 -12.87
C THR A 183 6.42 12.47 -13.40
N ASP A 184 5.60 13.09 -12.56
CA ASP A 184 4.22 13.38 -12.85
C ASP A 184 4.06 14.88 -13.01
N GLU A 185 3.37 15.24 -14.08
CA GLU A 185 3.22 16.58 -14.65
C GLU A 185 4.37 16.99 -15.59
N GLY A 186 4.02 17.36 -16.82
CA GLY A 186 4.94 17.91 -17.83
C GLY A 186 5.43 19.31 -17.44
N ILE A 187 6.12 19.41 -16.30
CA ILE A 187 6.63 20.64 -15.71
C ILE A 187 7.62 21.28 -16.67
N VAL A 188 7.27 22.47 -17.16
CA VAL A 188 8.16 23.28 -17.98
C VAL A 188 9.17 23.97 -17.07
N ILE A 189 10.42 23.55 -17.12
CA ILE A 189 11.49 24.15 -16.34
C ILE A 189 11.98 25.41 -17.07
N ASN A 190 11.76 26.57 -16.44
CA ASN A 190 12.31 27.84 -16.89
C ASN A 190 13.60 28.15 -16.13
N ASP A 191 14.74 27.85 -16.74
CA ASP A 191 16.06 28.08 -16.14
C ASP A 191 16.49 29.56 -16.11
N GLN A 192 15.63 30.47 -16.56
CA GLN A 192 15.80 31.92 -16.49
C GLN A 192 15.08 32.55 -15.28
N ASP A 193 14.30 31.79 -14.53
CA ASP A 193 13.65 32.29 -13.31
C ASP A 193 14.71 32.71 -12.27
N GLN A 194 14.63 33.97 -11.81
CA GLN A 194 15.66 34.53 -10.93
C GLN A 194 15.75 33.81 -9.58
N ALA A 195 14.62 33.38 -9.00
CA ALA A 195 14.60 32.68 -7.73
C ALA A 195 15.18 31.28 -7.88
N LYS A 196 14.81 30.55 -8.95
CA LYS A 196 15.35 29.22 -9.25
C LYS A 196 16.84 29.26 -9.57
N ARG A 197 17.32 30.27 -10.30
CA ARG A 197 18.75 30.47 -10.55
C ARG A 197 19.54 30.73 -9.26
N ALA A 198 18.96 31.47 -8.30
CA ALA A 198 19.60 31.67 -7.00
C ALA A 198 19.69 30.36 -6.19
N GLU A 199 18.63 29.55 -6.19
CA GLU A 199 18.64 28.21 -5.57
C GLU A 199 19.63 27.26 -6.28
N ALA A 200 19.67 27.29 -7.61
CA ALA A 200 20.62 26.53 -8.43
C ALA A 200 22.07 26.91 -8.12
N LYS A 201 22.37 28.21 -8.00
CA LYS A 201 23.70 28.69 -7.60
C LYS A 201 24.12 28.16 -6.22
N ALA A 202 23.21 28.17 -5.25
CA ALA A 202 23.47 27.60 -3.93
C ALA A 202 23.72 26.08 -3.98
N MET A 203 22.99 25.36 -4.83
CA MET A 203 23.12 23.92 -5.04
C MET A 203 24.44 23.55 -5.72
N TYR A 204 24.78 24.15 -6.86
CA TYR A 204 26.04 23.85 -7.58
C TYR A 204 27.27 24.25 -6.78
N LYS A 205 27.19 25.34 -6.02
CA LYS A 205 28.22 25.68 -5.03
C LYS A 205 28.40 24.57 -4.00
N LEU A 206 27.30 24.01 -3.49
CA LEU A 206 27.36 22.93 -2.51
C LEU A 206 27.90 21.63 -3.10
N PHE A 207 27.59 21.31 -4.37
CA PHE A 207 28.25 20.19 -5.07
C PHE A 207 29.77 20.36 -5.11
N ASN A 208 30.25 21.57 -5.43
CA ASN A 208 31.68 21.87 -5.43
C ASN A 208 32.30 21.75 -4.03
N ASP A 209 31.65 22.32 -3.01
CA ASP A 209 32.11 22.25 -1.63
C ASP A 209 32.16 20.80 -1.11
N ALA A 210 31.20 19.95 -1.49
CA ALA A 210 31.19 18.53 -1.18
C ALA A 210 32.33 17.78 -1.89
N ALA A 211 32.57 18.04 -3.17
CA ALA A 211 33.69 17.46 -3.91
C ALA A 211 35.05 17.82 -3.29
N LEU A 212 35.25 19.09 -2.91
CA LEU A 212 36.42 19.55 -2.17
C LEU A 212 36.57 18.82 -0.82
N ALA A 213 35.48 18.67 -0.07
CA ALA A 213 35.48 17.96 1.21
C ALA A 213 35.84 16.47 1.03
N MET A 214 35.33 15.82 -0.01
CA MET A 214 35.67 14.44 -0.37
C MET A 214 37.16 14.29 -0.74
N LYS A 215 37.68 15.17 -1.62
CA LYS A 215 39.09 15.20 -2.02
C LYS A 215 40.02 15.42 -0.81
N LYS A 216 39.64 16.33 0.11
CA LYS A 216 40.35 16.53 1.39
C LYS A 216 40.38 15.29 2.29
N ASN A 217 39.40 14.39 2.14
CA ASN A 217 39.34 13.10 2.84
C ASN A 217 39.96 11.94 2.03
N GLY A 218 40.81 12.25 1.05
CA GLY A 218 41.65 11.27 0.35
C GLY A 218 40.99 10.60 -0.85
N VAL A 219 39.91 11.16 -1.40
CA VAL A 219 39.36 10.70 -2.68
C VAL A 219 40.30 11.08 -3.82
N GLN A 220 40.75 10.08 -4.57
CA GLN A 220 41.56 10.24 -5.79
C GLN A 220 40.77 9.93 -7.06
N HIS A 221 39.68 9.18 -6.94
CA HIS A 221 38.77 8.88 -8.05
C HIS A 221 38.09 10.17 -8.56
N PRO A 222 37.72 10.24 -9.86
CA PRO A 222 36.97 11.37 -10.38
C PRO A 222 35.64 11.57 -9.66
N ILE A 223 35.23 12.82 -9.50
CA ILE A 223 33.93 13.20 -8.95
C ILE A 223 33.13 13.93 -10.03
N GLY A 224 31.95 13.39 -10.37
CA GLY A 224 30.99 14.00 -11.29
C GLY A 224 29.76 14.57 -10.57
N ILE A 225 28.98 15.35 -11.30
CA ILE A 225 27.60 15.71 -10.95
C ILE A 225 26.61 15.03 -11.89
N CYS A 226 25.39 14.74 -11.45
CA CYS A 226 24.31 14.21 -12.30
C CYS A 226 23.26 15.30 -12.54
N ASN A 227 23.32 15.96 -13.70
CA ASN A 227 22.42 17.05 -14.06
C ASN A 227 21.29 16.58 -14.99
N GLY A 228 20.07 17.05 -14.78
CA GLY A 228 18.98 16.89 -15.74
C GLY A 228 19.18 17.83 -16.94
N ASP A 229 19.47 17.26 -18.11
CA ASP A 229 19.78 18.00 -19.34
C ASP A 229 20.93 19.04 -19.13
N LEU A 230 21.04 20.06 -19.99
CA LEU A 230 22.01 21.16 -19.95
C LEU A 230 21.52 22.37 -19.16
N LEU A 231 20.41 22.24 -18.42
CA LEU A 231 19.83 23.37 -17.70
C LEU A 231 20.85 23.94 -16.69
N TYR A 232 20.94 25.27 -16.65
CA TYR A 232 21.88 26.01 -15.79
C TYR A 232 23.37 25.74 -16.05
N LEU A 233 23.76 25.29 -17.26
CA LEU A 233 25.15 24.99 -17.61
C LEU A 233 26.13 26.15 -17.33
N ASP A 234 25.67 27.38 -17.47
CA ASP A 234 26.48 28.58 -17.17
C ASP A 234 26.80 28.70 -15.66
N ILE A 235 25.84 28.38 -14.78
CA ILE A 235 26.04 28.34 -13.32
C ILE A 235 26.90 27.14 -12.92
N VAL A 236 26.71 25.99 -13.56
CA VAL A 236 27.58 24.82 -13.37
C VAL A 236 29.02 25.20 -13.68
N ALA A 237 29.24 25.84 -14.84
CA ALA A 237 30.56 26.29 -15.23
C ALA A 237 31.14 27.31 -14.25
N GLU A 238 30.32 28.20 -13.67
CA GLU A 238 30.74 29.18 -12.66
C GLU A 238 31.14 28.52 -11.32
N GLU A 239 30.30 27.63 -10.77
CA GLU A 239 30.43 27.17 -9.39
C GLU A 239 31.16 25.82 -9.23
N CYS A 240 31.08 24.90 -10.21
CA CYS A 240 31.60 23.53 -10.10
C CYS A 240 33.05 23.38 -10.59
N LYS A 241 33.99 24.19 -10.10
CA LYS A 241 35.39 24.17 -10.58
C LYS A 241 36.16 22.88 -10.28
N ASP A 242 35.88 22.26 -9.14
CA ASP A 242 36.54 21.06 -8.61
C ASP A 242 35.82 19.76 -8.98
N ILE A 243 34.78 19.83 -9.81
CA ILE A 243 34.13 18.67 -10.42
C ILE A 243 34.92 18.25 -11.67
N ASP A 244 35.11 16.94 -11.82
CA ASP A 244 35.96 16.36 -12.86
C ASP A 244 35.17 16.00 -14.12
N ILE A 245 33.88 15.69 -13.99
CA ILE A 245 33.01 15.18 -15.06
C ILE A 245 31.64 15.87 -15.03
N TYR A 246 31.15 16.30 -16.19
CA TYR A 246 29.75 16.71 -16.36
C TYR A 246 28.90 15.46 -16.65
N GLY A 247 28.29 14.90 -15.61
CA GLY A 247 27.32 13.82 -15.76
C GLY A 247 25.94 14.38 -16.06
N THR A 248 25.19 13.73 -16.95
CA THR A 248 23.83 14.16 -17.27
C THR A 248 22.86 13.02 -17.54
N ASN A 249 21.65 13.16 -17.02
CA ASN A 249 20.49 12.40 -17.45
C ASN A 249 19.81 13.17 -18.58
N MET A 250 19.64 12.56 -19.75
CA MET A 250 19.18 13.27 -20.94
C MET A 250 18.31 12.39 -21.85
N TYR A 251 17.09 12.86 -22.13
CA TYR A 251 16.07 12.16 -22.93
C TYR A 251 15.58 13.04 -24.09
N ARG A 252 16.42 13.25 -25.10
CA ARG A 252 16.15 14.15 -26.24
C ARG A 252 15.68 13.43 -27.53
N GLY A 253 15.48 12.11 -27.49
CA GLY A 253 15.10 11.31 -28.67
C GLY A 253 16.30 10.65 -29.33
N GLU A 254 16.38 10.69 -30.66
CA GLU A 254 17.45 10.03 -31.42
C GLU A 254 18.83 10.70 -31.32
N SER A 255 18.88 11.98 -30.95
CA SER A 255 20.11 12.75 -30.85
C SER A 255 20.15 13.63 -29.59
N PHE A 256 21.35 13.88 -29.09
CA PHE A 256 21.64 14.82 -28.00
C PHE A 256 21.84 16.26 -28.49
N VAL A 257 21.82 16.48 -29.81
CA VAL A 257 21.86 17.79 -30.49
C VAL A 257 23.15 18.56 -30.17
N ASP A 258 23.10 19.51 -29.24
CA ASP A 258 24.18 20.46 -28.95
C ASP A 258 24.97 20.11 -27.69
N ALA A 259 24.62 19.02 -26.99
CA ALA A 259 25.14 18.69 -25.66
C ALA A 259 26.66 18.59 -25.58
N PHE A 260 27.28 17.80 -26.47
CA PHE A 260 28.73 17.60 -26.46
C PHE A 260 29.48 18.91 -26.70
N ASP A 261 29.04 19.67 -27.71
CA ASP A 261 29.63 20.94 -28.11
C ASP A 261 29.51 21.99 -27.01
N ARG A 262 28.33 22.15 -26.42
CA ARG A 262 28.09 23.14 -25.37
C ARG A 262 28.87 22.83 -24.11
N VAL A 263 28.86 21.58 -23.65
CA VAL A 263 29.65 21.20 -22.46
C VAL A 263 31.14 21.41 -22.69
N SER A 264 31.65 21.06 -23.88
CA SER A 264 33.05 21.31 -24.24
C SER A 264 33.39 22.80 -24.25
N LYS A 265 32.54 23.64 -24.86
CA LYS A 265 32.80 25.08 -25.04
C LYS A 265 32.54 25.92 -23.80
N GLU A 266 31.46 25.65 -23.06
CA GLU A 266 30.99 26.47 -21.93
C GLU A 266 31.61 26.02 -20.59
N TYR A 267 31.76 24.71 -20.36
CA TYR A 267 32.28 24.18 -19.10
C TYR A 267 33.73 23.68 -19.18
N GLY A 268 34.15 23.15 -20.35
CA GLY A 268 35.51 22.68 -20.57
C GLY A 268 35.85 21.39 -19.82
N LYS A 269 34.85 20.56 -19.52
CA LYS A 269 34.97 19.25 -18.88
C LYS A 269 34.42 18.14 -19.78
N PRO A 270 34.81 16.88 -19.57
CA PRO A 270 34.22 15.78 -20.33
C PRO A 270 32.77 15.52 -19.93
N ILE A 271 32.00 14.99 -20.86
CA ILE A 271 30.59 14.62 -20.67
C ILE A 271 30.45 13.10 -20.49
N LEU A 272 29.61 12.70 -19.55
CA LEU A 272 29.24 11.31 -19.29
C LEU A 272 27.72 11.23 -19.20
N PHE A 273 27.08 10.43 -20.04
CA PHE A 273 25.62 10.26 -19.94
C PHE A 273 25.31 9.32 -18.79
N THR A 274 24.79 9.87 -17.70
CA THR A 274 24.53 9.11 -16.49
C THR A 274 23.22 8.33 -16.58
N GLU A 275 22.26 8.78 -17.39
CA GLU A 275 21.07 8.05 -17.87
C GLU A 275 20.64 8.58 -19.25
N PHE A 276 20.22 7.68 -20.12
CA PHE A 276 19.54 7.98 -21.39
C PHE A 276 18.90 6.69 -21.91
N GLY A 277 17.88 6.80 -22.75
CA GLY A 277 17.25 5.63 -23.34
C GLY A 277 15.87 5.93 -23.91
N ALA A 278 15.11 4.86 -24.12
CA ALA A 278 13.73 4.88 -24.55
C ALA A 278 12.99 3.73 -23.87
N ASP A 279 11.70 3.90 -23.62
CA ASP A 279 10.87 2.79 -23.20
C ASP A 279 10.49 1.87 -24.38
N ALA A 280 10.06 0.66 -24.03
CA ALA A 280 9.65 -0.36 -24.98
C ALA A 280 8.12 -0.40 -25.17
N PHE A 281 7.36 0.63 -24.79
CA PHE A 281 5.90 0.63 -24.88
C PHE A 281 5.39 1.75 -25.78
N ASN A 282 4.75 1.39 -26.89
CA ASN A 282 4.18 2.38 -27.79
C ASN A 282 2.84 2.88 -27.23
N ALA A 283 2.85 4.06 -26.59
CA ALA A 283 1.65 4.66 -26.01
C ALA A 283 0.54 4.93 -27.04
N ARG A 284 0.87 5.29 -28.29
CA ARG A 284 -0.10 5.45 -29.38
C ARG A 284 -0.79 4.13 -29.74
N ASP A 285 -0.04 3.05 -29.90
CA ASP A 285 -0.54 1.75 -30.37
C ASP A 285 -0.96 0.82 -29.22
N ASN A 286 -0.71 1.22 -27.97
CA ASN A 286 -0.99 0.50 -26.73
C ASN A 286 -0.45 -0.94 -26.72
N LYS A 287 0.85 -1.09 -27.06
CA LYS A 287 1.55 -2.38 -27.13
C LYS A 287 3.05 -2.21 -26.95
N GLU A 288 3.72 -3.28 -26.53
CA GLU A 288 5.18 -3.34 -26.53
C GLU A 288 5.77 -3.18 -27.96
N ASP A 289 6.75 -2.30 -28.11
CA ASP A 289 7.47 -1.97 -29.35
C ASP A 289 8.99 -1.95 -29.12
N GLN A 290 9.57 -3.16 -29.06
CA GLN A 290 11.02 -3.33 -28.87
C GLN A 290 11.86 -2.76 -30.02
N TYR A 291 11.29 -2.62 -31.22
CA TYR A 291 12.02 -2.06 -32.37
C TYR A 291 12.30 -0.58 -32.15
N THR A 292 11.28 0.19 -31.74
CA THR A 292 11.42 1.63 -31.48
C THR A 292 12.38 1.90 -30.33
N GLN A 293 12.37 1.09 -29.26
CA GLN A 293 13.38 1.16 -28.21
C GLN A 293 14.80 1.00 -28.77
N ALA A 294 15.04 -0.08 -29.53
CA ALA A 294 16.35 -0.37 -30.10
C ALA A 294 16.82 0.73 -31.09
N TYR A 295 15.89 1.32 -31.84
CA TYR A 295 16.16 2.43 -32.75
C TYR A 295 16.76 3.65 -32.01
N TYR A 296 16.11 4.12 -30.94
CA TYR A 296 16.62 5.27 -30.19
C TYR A 296 17.93 4.94 -29.48
N MET A 297 18.02 3.77 -28.84
CA MET A 297 19.23 3.37 -28.12
C MET A 297 20.45 3.26 -29.02
N ILE A 298 20.30 2.70 -30.23
CA ILE A 298 21.43 2.61 -31.18
C ILE A 298 21.85 3.98 -31.70
N ASN A 299 20.91 4.89 -31.99
CA ASN A 299 21.25 6.25 -32.42
C ASN A 299 21.94 7.05 -31.30
N ASN A 300 21.47 6.93 -30.05
CA ASN A 300 22.12 7.55 -28.91
C ASN A 300 23.54 7.03 -28.70
N TRP A 301 23.74 5.71 -28.72
CA TRP A 301 25.08 5.12 -28.61
C TRP A 301 25.98 5.46 -29.79
N LYS A 302 25.43 5.54 -31.01
CA LYS A 302 26.15 6.02 -32.19
C LYS A 302 26.73 7.41 -31.92
N GLU A 303 25.93 8.36 -31.45
CA GLU A 303 26.39 9.73 -31.16
C GLU A 303 27.39 9.81 -30.00
N ILE A 304 27.22 8.97 -28.97
CA ILE A 304 28.16 8.84 -27.84
C ILE A 304 29.54 8.40 -28.30
N TYR A 305 29.63 7.38 -29.15
CA TYR A 305 30.92 6.94 -29.72
C TYR A 305 31.48 7.94 -30.70
N GLU A 306 30.66 8.59 -31.53
CA GLU A 306 31.12 9.56 -32.52
C GLU A 306 31.82 10.78 -31.88
N ASN A 307 31.41 11.15 -30.66
CA ASN A 307 32.01 12.21 -29.88
C ASN A 307 33.12 11.74 -28.93
N ALA A 308 33.54 10.48 -29.01
CA ALA A 308 34.64 9.95 -28.20
C ALA A 308 36.00 10.50 -28.68
N TYR A 309 36.97 10.39 -27.78
CA TYR A 309 38.35 10.81 -28.01
C TYR A 309 38.91 10.23 -29.33
N GLY A 310 39.45 11.11 -30.20
CA GLY A 310 40.11 10.69 -31.43
C GLY A 310 39.22 10.46 -32.67
N LEU A 311 37.88 10.60 -32.56
CA LEU A 311 36.95 10.35 -33.68
C LEU A 311 36.43 11.60 -34.42
N GLY A 312 36.86 12.80 -34.01
CA GLY A 312 36.77 14.01 -34.85
C GLY A 312 35.57 14.95 -34.64
N LYS A 313 34.64 14.64 -33.73
CA LYS A 313 33.60 15.60 -33.27
C LYS A 313 34.05 16.41 -32.04
N ALA A 314 33.23 16.53 -30.99
CA ALA A 314 33.58 17.30 -29.78
C ALA A 314 34.70 16.66 -28.94
N GLN A 315 34.94 15.36 -29.13
CA GLN A 315 36.03 14.59 -28.51
C GLN A 315 36.06 14.67 -26.97
N ASN A 316 34.90 14.82 -26.34
CA ASN A 316 34.75 14.96 -24.88
C ASN A 316 33.84 13.90 -24.25
N SER A 317 33.35 12.92 -25.03
CA SER A 317 32.51 11.83 -24.53
C SER A 317 33.33 10.79 -23.77
N LEU A 318 32.90 10.47 -22.54
CA LEU A 318 33.44 9.35 -21.76
C LEU A 318 32.64 8.05 -21.94
N GLY A 319 31.56 8.08 -22.71
CA GLY A 319 30.56 7.01 -22.76
C GLY A 319 29.30 7.36 -21.98
N GLY A 320 28.60 6.34 -21.48
CA GLY A 320 27.39 6.54 -20.70
C GLY A 320 26.78 5.28 -20.10
N PHE A 321 25.63 5.42 -19.45
CA PHE A 321 24.86 4.35 -18.85
C PHE A 321 23.46 4.26 -19.49
N THR A 322 23.17 3.10 -20.09
CA THR A 322 21.84 2.84 -20.67
C THR A 322 20.80 2.74 -19.55
N PHE A 323 19.74 3.54 -19.64
CA PHE A 323 18.58 3.47 -18.75
C PHE A 323 17.47 2.61 -19.37
N GLN A 324 17.13 1.46 -18.80
CA GLN A 324 17.77 0.79 -17.65
C GLN A 324 17.90 -0.71 -17.84
N SER A 325 18.59 -1.40 -16.91
CA SER A 325 18.85 -2.84 -16.99
C SER A 325 17.58 -3.67 -17.16
N SER A 326 16.53 -3.37 -16.40
CA SER A 326 15.30 -4.15 -16.38
C SER A 326 14.06 -3.30 -16.09
N ASP A 327 12.87 -3.85 -16.38
CA ASP A 327 11.60 -3.13 -16.19
C ASP A 327 11.35 -2.68 -14.75
N GLY A 328 10.87 -1.44 -14.58
CA GLY A 328 10.60 -0.84 -13.28
C GLY A 328 9.13 -0.92 -12.88
N TRP A 329 8.59 -2.12 -12.64
CA TRP A 329 7.16 -2.42 -12.32
C TRP A 329 6.57 -1.67 -11.11
N PHE A 330 7.36 -0.84 -10.45
CA PHE A 330 7.03 -0.13 -9.21
C PHE A 330 6.96 1.39 -9.40
N LYS A 331 7.21 1.88 -10.62
CA LYS A 331 7.37 3.32 -10.87
C LYS A 331 6.03 4.02 -11.07
N SER A 332 5.00 3.33 -11.55
CA SER A 332 3.63 3.88 -11.57
C SER A 332 3.00 3.77 -10.17
N GLY A 333 2.55 4.90 -9.60
CA GLY A 333 1.96 4.92 -8.25
C GLY A 333 2.93 4.48 -7.16
N PHE A 334 4.22 4.75 -7.36
CA PHE A 334 5.32 4.60 -6.42
C PHE A 334 4.97 5.09 -5.01
N ASP A 335 4.36 6.28 -4.90
CA ASP A 335 4.05 6.90 -3.61
C ASP A 335 2.95 6.13 -2.85
N GLU A 336 2.03 5.50 -3.57
CA GLU A 336 0.90 4.74 -3.00
C GLU A 336 1.16 3.23 -2.90
N ARG A 337 2.23 2.73 -3.56
CA ARG A 337 2.60 1.31 -3.68
C ARG A 337 1.49 0.41 -4.22
N LYS A 338 0.47 0.97 -4.89
CA LYS A 338 -0.73 0.23 -5.29
C LYS A 338 -0.49 -0.77 -6.42
N ASN A 339 0.47 -0.50 -7.31
CA ASN A 339 0.62 -1.24 -8.56
C ASN A 339 1.92 -2.03 -8.72
N ALA A 340 2.74 -2.18 -7.67
CA ALA A 340 4.07 -2.81 -7.79
C ALA A 340 4.10 -4.25 -8.37
N SER A 341 2.95 -4.94 -8.41
CA SER A 341 2.78 -6.29 -9.00
C SER A 341 2.09 -6.30 -10.37
N ILE A 342 1.86 -5.13 -10.96
CA ILE A 342 1.19 -4.92 -12.26
C ILE A 342 2.15 -4.11 -13.11
N HIS A 343 2.47 -4.59 -14.32
CA HIS A 343 3.23 -3.80 -15.29
C HIS A 343 2.30 -2.77 -15.92
N ASP A 344 2.41 -1.53 -15.50
CA ASP A 344 1.57 -0.43 -15.93
C ASP A 344 1.89 -0.03 -17.38
N SER A 345 0.87 0.32 -18.15
CA SER A 345 0.98 0.71 -19.56
C SER A 345 0.79 2.21 -19.78
N GLU A 346 0.47 2.97 -18.74
CA GLU A 346 0.20 4.40 -18.81
C GLU A 346 1.50 5.21 -18.85
N ALA A 347 1.62 6.08 -19.86
CA ALA A 347 2.75 6.99 -19.97
C ALA A 347 2.57 8.17 -19.00
N SER A 348 3.63 8.55 -18.28
CA SER A 348 3.57 9.57 -17.22
C SER A 348 3.87 10.99 -17.72
N TRP A 349 4.74 11.17 -18.73
CA TRP A 349 5.02 12.50 -19.32
C TRP A 349 5.20 12.49 -20.86
N PRO A 350 5.07 13.66 -21.52
CA PRO A 350 5.31 13.79 -22.95
C PRO A 350 6.79 14.11 -23.28
N SER A 351 7.30 13.56 -24.37
CA SER A 351 8.58 13.93 -24.97
C SER A 351 8.52 13.90 -26.50
N ASN A 352 8.55 15.10 -27.11
CA ASN A 352 8.48 15.25 -28.56
C ASN A 352 9.70 14.71 -29.31
N GLY A 353 10.80 14.43 -28.61
CA GLY A 353 11.98 13.76 -29.19
C GLY A 353 11.69 12.31 -29.61
N TYR A 354 10.64 11.70 -29.07
CA TYR A 354 10.32 10.28 -29.25
C TYR A 354 9.14 10.01 -30.20
N SER A 355 8.88 10.90 -31.17
CA SER A 355 7.70 10.92 -32.07
C SER A 355 7.11 9.60 -32.64
N ARG A 356 7.85 8.49 -32.71
CA ARG A 356 7.38 7.17 -33.18
C ARG A 356 6.24 6.57 -32.33
N ASP A 357 6.12 6.95 -31.07
CA ASP A 357 5.10 6.49 -30.11
C ASP A 357 4.04 7.56 -29.77
N GLN A 358 4.12 8.74 -30.40
CA GLN A 358 3.15 9.83 -30.25
C GLN A 358 2.15 9.86 -31.42
N ALA A 359 0.89 10.21 -31.12
CA ALA A 359 -0.08 10.55 -32.16
C ALA A 359 -0.02 12.03 -32.54
N LYS A 360 0.22 12.91 -31.55
CA LYS A 360 0.33 14.36 -31.69
C LYS A 360 1.41 14.92 -30.77
N PRO A 361 2.00 16.09 -31.11
CA PRO A 361 2.92 16.78 -30.21
C PRO A 361 2.26 17.06 -28.84
N GLY A 362 2.99 16.77 -27.77
CA GLY A 362 2.52 16.92 -26.39
C GLY A 362 1.72 15.75 -25.83
N ASP A 363 1.42 14.71 -26.63
CA ASP A 363 0.87 13.47 -26.08
C ASP A 363 1.88 12.80 -25.13
N LYS A 364 1.41 12.33 -23.96
CA LYS A 364 2.23 11.52 -23.06
C LYS A 364 2.64 10.24 -23.76
N ASN A 365 3.92 9.92 -23.73
CA ASN A 365 4.48 8.79 -24.47
C ASN A 365 5.62 8.07 -23.74
N MET A 366 6.20 8.67 -22.71
CA MET A 366 7.27 8.04 -21.95
C MET A 366 6.67 7.19 -20.82
N ASN A 367 6.95 5.89 -20.81
CA ASN A 367 6.51 4.98 -19.77
C ASN A 367 7.68 4.42 -18.94
N GLU A 368 7.80 4.90 -17.71
CA GLU A 368 8.86 4.57 -16.74
C GLU A 368 9.06 3.07 -16.49
N GLU A 369 7.98 2.30 -16.51
CA GLU A 369 8.06 0.87 -16.20
C GLU A 369 8.66 0.05 -17.34
N TRP A 370 8.74 0.62 -18.55
CA TRP A 370 9.14 -0.07 -19.78
C TRP A 370 10.51 0.37 -20.32
N PHE A 371 11.28 1.19 -19.59
CA PHE A 371 12.65 1.56 -19.95
C PHE A 371 13.66 0.40 -19.89
N GLY A 372 13.28 -0.75 -19.32
CA GLY A 372 14.15 -1.92 -19.25
C GLY A 372 14.63 -2.36 -20.64
N ILE A 373 15.91 -2.70 -20.79
CA ILE A 373 16.38 -3.45 -21.98
C ILE A 373 16.22 -4.97 -21.82
N ALA A 374 15.75 -5.40 -20.64
CA ALA A 374 15.30 -6.76 -20.38
C ALA A 374 13.97 -6.74 -19.59
N ALA A 375 13.06 -7.63 -19.96
CA ALA A 375 11.84 -7.88 -19.20
C ALA A 375 12.12 -8.78 -17.99
N LYS A 376 11.34 -8.61 -16.91
CA LYS A 376 11.44 -9.44 -15.70
C LYS A 376 10.54 -10.67 -15.78
N GLY A 377 11.07 -11.82 -15.39
CA GLY A 377 10.28 -13.02 -15.12
C GLY A 377 9.57 -12.99 -13.75
N PRO A 378 8.71 -13.98 -13.47
CA PRO A 378 8.14 -14.17 -12.15
C PRO A 378 9.22 -14.27 -11.07
N THR A 379 8.95 -13.63 -9.92
CA THR A 379 9.84 -13.67 -8.76
C THR A 379 9.62 -14.97 -7.97
N ASP A 380 10.71 -15.66 -7.64
CA ASP A 380 10.69 -16.90 -6.87
C ASP A 380 10.58 -16.65 -5.35
N VAL A 381 10.49 -17.73 -4.56
CA VAL A 381 10.38 -17.66 -3.09
C VAL A 381 11.63 -17.08 -2.39
N ARG A 382 12.77 -16.95 -3.10
CA ARG A 382 14.00 -16.32 -2.60
C ARG A 382 14.08 -14.84 -2.98
N GLY A 383 13.13 -14.34 -3.78
CA GLY A 383 13.15 -12.98 -4.32
C GLY A 383 14.07 -12.86 -5.54
N LEU A 384 14.38 -13.97 -6.22
CA LEU A 384 15.17 -13.99 -7.45
C LEU A 384 14.25 -14.11 -8.66
N TYR A 385 14.69 -13.61 -9.81
CA TYR A 385 13.97 -13.72 -11.08
C TYR A 385 14.96 -13.78 -12.25
N THR A 386 14.48 -14.32 -13.37
CA THR A 386 15.24 -14.36 -14.62
C THR A 386 14.91 -13.13 -15.47
N LEU A 387 15.93 -12.55 -16.11
CA LEU A 387 15.80 -11.47 -17.08
C LEU A 387 15.70 -12.02 -18.50
N TYR A 388 14.86 -11.38 -19.30
CA TYR A 388 14.60 -11.73 -20.69
C TYR A 388 14.98 -10.57 -21.60
N PRO A 389 16.12 -10.64 -22.30
CA PRO A 389 16.59 -9.57 -23.18
C PRO A 389 15.58 -9.11 -24.24
N ARG A 390 15.50 -7.80 -24.45
CA ARG A 390 14.77 -7.19 -25.57
C ARG A 390 15.68 -6.98 -26.78
N ALA A 391 15.09 -6.55 -27.90
CA ALA A 391 15.83 -6.20 -29.11
C ALA A 391 16.98 -5.19 -28.85
N SER A 392 16.78 -4.23 -27.95
CA SER A 392 17.79 -3.26 -27.54
C SER A 392 19.06 -3.93 -26.99
N TYR A 393 18.94 -4.96 -26.12
CA TYR A 393 20.10 -5.72 -25.62
C TYR A 393 20.94 -6.30 -26.76
N TYR A 394 20.31 -6.95 -27.74
CA TYR A 394 21.05 -7.59 -28.84
C TYR A 394 21.70 -6.58 -29.77
N ALA A 395 21.03 -5.47 -30.06
CA ALA A 395 21.58 -4.40 -30.87
C ALA A 395 22.77 -3.72 -30.15
N LEU A 396 22.63 -3.42 -28.86
CA LEU A 396 23.70 -2.81 -28.06
C LEU A 396 24.87 -3.76 -27.85
N LYS A 397 24.63 -5.07 -27.77
CA LYS A 397 25.70 -6.07 -27.77
C LYS A 397 26.60 -5.97 -29.01
N GLU A 398 26.03 -5.65 -30.17
CA GLU A 398 26.82 -5.41 -31.38
C GLU A 398 27.49 -4.03 -31.31
N ALA A 399 26.80 -2.98 -30.85
CA ALA A 399 27.36 -1.65 -30.69
C ALA A 399 28.61 -1.62 -29.78
N HIS A 400 28.56 -2.30 -28.62
CA HIS A 400 29.63 -2.32 -27.63
C HIS A 400 30.88 -3.12 -28.02
N GLN A 401 30.87 -3.80 -29.17
CA GLN A 401 32.08 -4.40 -29.72
C GLN A 401 33.03 -3.36 -30.33
N PHE A 402 32.55 -2.14 -30.55
CA PHE A 402 33.36 -1.05 -31.07
C PHE A 402 34.31 -0.49 -30.00
N ASN A 403 35.60 -0.34 -30.36
CA ASN A 403 36.60 0.31 -29.52
C ASN A 403 37.03 1.65 -30.16
N PRO A 404 36.66 2.81 -29.58
CA PRO A 404 36.98 4.12 -30.16
C PRO A 404 38.47 4.44 -30.16
N PHE A 405 39.27 3.85 -29.26
CA PHE A 405 40.68 4.21 -29.11
C PHE A 405 41.62 3.54 -30.11
N THR A 406 41.14 2.54 -30.85
CA THR A 406 41.92 1.77 -31.83
C THR A 406 41.32 1.81 -33.24
N SER A 407 40.29 2.62 -33.46
CA SER A 407 39.51 2.62 -34.70
C SER A 407 39.52 4.01 -35.36
N THR A 408 39.31 4.05 -36.67
CA THR A 408 39.14 5.31 -37.41
C THR A 408 37.65 5.70 -37.50
N TYR A 409 37.37 6.93 -37.94
CA TYR A 409 35.99 7.36 -38.21
C TYR A 409 35.29 6.49 -39.28
N GLN A 410 36.04 6.01 -40.28
CA GLN A 410 35.49 5.10 -41.30
C GLN A 410 35.12 3.73 -40.71
N ASP A 411 35.92 3.21 -39.78
CA ASP A 411 35.62 1.97 -39.08
C ASP A 411 34.37 2.11 -38.21
N PHE A 412 34.20 3.26 -37.57
CA PHE A 412 33.00 3.62 -36.81
C PHE A 412 31.73 3.59 -37.67
N GLU A 413 31.71 4.32 -38.79
CA GLU A 413 30.56 4.34 -39.70
C GLU A 413 30.24 2.92 -40.21
N ASN A 414 31.26 2.19 -40.67
CA ASN A 414 31.11 0.81 -41.14
C ASN A 414 30.61 -0.17 -40.05
N HIS A 415 30.89 0.10 -38.78
CA HIS A 415 30.44 -0.74 -37.65
C HIS A 415 28.95 -0.52 -37.39
N PHE A 416 28.52 0.73 -37.25
CA PHE A 416 27.13 1.07 -36.93
C PHE A 416 26.17 0.81 -38.09
N GLU A 417 26.61 0.93 -39.35
CA GLU A 417 25.81 0.56 -40.53
C GLU A 417 25.43 -0.93 -40.59
N LYS A 418 26.23 -1.81 -39.96
CA LYS A 418 25.99 -3.27 -39.98
C LYS A 418 24.98 -3.75 -38.95
N ILE A 419 24.66 -2.94 -37.94
CA ILE A 419 23.76 -3.33 -36.86
C ILE A 419 22.35 -3.46 -37.41
N ASN A 420 21.79 -4.67 -37.39
CA ASN A 420 20.47 -4.95 -37.94
C ASN A 420 19.42 -5.05 -36.82
N LEU A 421 18.61 -4.00 -36.67
CA LEU A 421 17.56 -3.94 -35.66
C LEU A 421 16.51 -5.04 -35.80
N MET A 422 16.21 -5.50 -37.03
CA MET A 422 15.23 -6.56 -37.24
C MET A 422 15.77 -7.93 -36.81
N ASP A 423 17.06 -8.21 -37.00
CA ASP A 423 17.68 -9.43 -36.45
C ASP A 423 17.60 -9.44 -34.92
N ALA A 424 17.88 -8.31 -34.29
CA ALA A 424 17.74 -8.14 -32.85
C ALA A 424 16.30 -8.40 -32.35
N VAL A 425 15.29 -7.89 -33.06
CA VAL A 425 13.87 -8.19 -32.77
C VAL A 425 13.55 -9.67 -32.93
N LEU A 426 14.07 -10.34 -33.97
CA LEU A 426 13.83 -11.76 -34.19
C LEU A 426 14.44 -12.63 -33.09
N ARG A 427 15.62 -12.28 -32.57
CA ARG A 427 16.24 -12.96 -31.43
C ARG A 427 15.41 -12.82 -30.15
N ALA A 428 14.97 -11.61 -29.84
CA ALA A 428 14.16 -11.32 -28.64
C ALA A 428 12.78 -12.01 -28.64
N ARG A 429 12.24 -12.41 -29.81
CA ARG A 429 10.97 -13.18 -29.87
C ARG A 429 11.05 -14.53 -29.16
N GLY A 430 12.23 -15.16 -29.16
CA GLY A 430 12.43 -16.43 -28.44
C GLY A 430 12.21 -16.26 -26.93
N ASP A 431 12.81 -15.22 -26.35
CA ASP A 431 12.69 -14.90 -24.93
C ASP A 431 11.26 -14.48 -24.55
N LYS A 432 10.61 -13.66 -25.39
CA LYS A 432 9.20 -13.28 -25.19
C LYS A 432 8.23 -14.47 -25.19
N ALA A 433 8.50 -15.50 -26.01
CA ALA A 433 7.68 -16.71 -26.04
C ALA A 433 7.77 -17.53 -24.74
N VAL A 434 8.94 -17.52 -24.07
CA VAL A 434 9.16 -18.25 -22.80
C VAL A 434 8.40 -17.60 -21.64
N ILE A 435 8.28 -16.27 -21.62
CA ILE A 435 7.52 -15.53 -20.58
C ILE A 435 5.99 -15.78 -20.70
N GLY A 436 5.51 -16.28 -21.85
CA GLY A 436 4.08 -16.48 -22.09
C GLY A 436 3.33 -15.22 -22.51
N GLY A 437 4.03 -14.19 -23.01
CA GLY A 437 3.51 -12.86 -23.34
C GLY A 437 2.40 -12.75 -24.42
N ASN A 438 1.81 -13.87 -24.85
CA ASN A 438 0.67 -13.93 -25.77
C ASN A 438 -0.54 -14.71 -25.20
N GLN A 439 -0.53 -15.14 -23.93
CA GLN A 439 -1.65 -15.86 -23.32
C GLN A 439 -2.80 -14.90 -22.97
N LYS A 440 -3.88 -14.94 -23.76
CA LYS A 440 -5.11 -14.18 -23.47
C LYS A 440 -5.91 -14.73 -22.30
N LEU A 441 -5.72 -16.01 -21.97
CA LEU A 441 -6.37 -16.71 -20.86
C LEU A 441 -5.30 -17.46 -20.07
N SER A 442 -5.37 -17.37 -18.75
CA SER A 442 -4.47 -18.08 -17.83
C SER A 442 -5.22 -18.48 -16.55
N ILE A 443 -4.67 -19.45 -15.83
CA ILE A 443 -5.10 -19.76 -14.46
C ILE A 443 -4.44 -18.70 -13.56
N SER A 444 -5.24 -17.89 -12.87
CA SER A 444 -4.74 -16.86 -11.94
C SER A 444 -4.51 -17.39 -10.54
N ASN A 445 -5.26 -18.43 -10.15
CA ASN A 445 -5.31 -18.92 -8.80
C ASN A 445 -5.66 -20.42 -8.74
N LEU A 446 -4.93 -21.17 -7.92
CA LEU A 446 -5.26 -22.53 -7.55
C LEU A 446 -4.98 -22.72 -6.06
N GLN A 447 -6.05 -22.77 -5.26
CA GLN A 447 -5.96 -22.99 -3.82
C GLN A 447 -6.68 -24.25 -3.38
N ALA A 448 -6.13 -24.89 -2.35
CA ALA A 448 -6.79 -25.97 -1.63
C ALA A 448 -6.56 -25.78 -0.13
N GLN A 449 -7.62 -25.77 0.65
CA GLN A 449 -7.60 -25.64 2.11
C GLN A 449 -8.18 -26.91 2.72
N PHE A 450 -7.31 -27.68 3.37
CA PHE A 450 -7.67 -28.87 4.13
C PHE A 450 -7.54 -28.54 5.61
N THR A 451 -8.61 -28.74 6.37
CA THR A 451 -8.62 -28.48 7.81
C THR A 451 -9.19 -29.69 8.54
N THR A 452 -8.62 -30.07 9.68
CA THR A 452 -9.26 -31.01 10.61
C THR A 452 -9.57 -30.32 11.91
N PHE A 453 -10.61 -30.78 12.60
CA PHE A 453 -11.11 -30.23 13.85
C PHE A 453 -11.23 -31.36 14.86
N ASN A 454 -10.64 -31.17 16.03
CA ASN A 454 -10.95 -31.97 17.20
C ASN A 454 -11.50 -31.03 18.27
N THR A 455 -12.75 -31.19 18.66
CA THR A 455 -13.41 -30.29 19.62
C THR A 455 -13.87 -31.02 20.86
N GLY A 456 -14.00 -30.28 21.96
CA GLY A 456 -14.54 -30.83 23.20
C GLY A 456 -14.86 -29.74 24.20
N GLY A 457 -15.41 -30.15 25.33
CA GLY A 457 -15.78 -29.22 26.38
C GLY A 457 -16.49 -29.88 27.55
N SER A 458 -16.78 -29.07 28.57
CA SER A 458 -17.53 -29.48 29.75
C SER A 458 -18.55 -28.41 30.11
N LEU A 459 -19.70 -28.83 30.65
CA LEU A 459 -20.81 -27.94 31.02
C LEU A 459 -21.23 -27.04 29.85
N THR A 460 -21.29 -27.63 28.66
CA THR A 460 -21.66 -26.99 27.40
C THR A 460 -22.94 -27.61 26.84
N THR A 461 -23.70 -26.85 26.07
CA THR A 461 -24.84 -27.33 25.27
C THR A 461 -24.44 -28.21 24.09
N THR A 462 -23.16 -28.22 23.69
CA THR A 462 -22.64 -29.05 22.59
C THR A 462 -22.66 -30.53 22.97
N PRO A 463 -23.43 -31.39 22.26
CA PRO A 463 -23.54 -32.81 22.60
C PRO A 463 -22.26 -33.58 22.22
N VAL A 464 -22.05 -34.75 22.84
CA VAL A 464 -20.91 -35.61 22.52
C VAL A 464 -21.06 -36.24 21.12
N ASN A 465 -22.28 -36.61 20.75
CA ASN A 465 -22.62 -37.18 19.44
C ASN A 465 -23.69 -36.32 18.76
N SER A 466 -23.61 -36.20 17.44
CA SER A 466 -24.66 -35.55 16.63
C SER A 466 -25.92 -36.43 16.64
N ASP A 467 -27.08 -35.79 16.73
CA ASP A 467 -28.38 -36.45 16.57
C ASP A 467 -28.79 -36.60 15.09
N GLY A 468 -27.98 -36.08 14.15
CA GLY A 468 -28.21 -36.14 12.71
C GLY A 468 -29.37 -35.28 12.21
N THR A 469 -30.03 -34.51 13.09
CA THR A 469 -31.22 -33.71 12.79
C THR A 469 -31.08 -32.24 13.19
N SER A 470 -30.14 -31.95 14.09
CA SER A 470 -29.83 -30.61 14.59
C SER A 470 -29.22 -29.74 13.50
N LEU A 471 -29.71 -28.50 13.40
CA LEU A 471 -29.13 -27.45 12.59
C LEU A 471 -28.21 -26.51 13.40
N ALA A 472 -27.99 -26.82 14.69
CA ALA A 472 -27.16 -26.02 15.60
C ALA A 472 -25.68 -26.40 15.46
N PHE A 473 -24.80 -25.41 15.57
CA PHE A 473 -23.35 -25.58 15.52
C PHE A 473 -22.71 -25.14 16.86
N PRO A 474 -21.67 -25.85 17.33
CA PRO A 474 -21.26 -27.18 16.89
C PRO A 474 -22.34 -28.24 17.23
N ASP A 475 -22.55 -29.19 16.33
CA ASP A 475 -23.57 -30.24 16.49
C ASP A 475 -23.04 -31.49 17.24
N ARG A 476 -21.73 -31.57 17.46
CA ARG A 476 -21.05 -32.66 18.17
C ARG A 476 -19.68 -32.21 18.69
N GLN A 477 -19.12 -33.00 19.61
CA GLN A 477 -17.71 -32.96 20.00
C GLN A 477 -16.93 -34.06 19.26
N GLY A 478 -15.61 -34.03 19.32
CA GLY A 478 -14.72 -35.01 18.70
C GLY A 478 -14.18 -34.56 17.35
N PHE A 479 -13.88 -35.50 16.45
CA PHE A 479 -13.15 -35.26 15.21
C PHE A 479 -14.08 -34.97 14.01
N ASP A 480 -13.66 -34.02 13.17
CA ASP A 480 -14.23 -33.76 11.84
C ASP A 480 -13.17 -33.13 10.90
N HIS A 481 -13.52 -32.88 9.64
CA HIS A 481 -12.64 -32.27 8.64
C HIS A 481 -13.39 -31.35 7.67
N MET A 482 -12.66 -30.47 6.99
CA MET A 482 -13.20 -29.52 6.02
C MET A 482 -12.28 -29.43 4.80
N GLN A 483 -12.89 -29.26 3.63
CA GLN A 483 -12.21 -29.18 2.34
C GLN A 483 -12.80 -28.04 1.51
N SER A 484 -11.96 -27.09 1.12
CA SER A 484 -12.35 -25.91 0.33
C SER A 484 -11.32 -25.69 -0.78
N TYR A 485 -11.76 -25.56 -2.03
CA TYR A 485 -10.89 -25.38 -3.20
C TYR A 485 -11.23 -24.07 -3.90
N PHE A 486 -10.23 -23.38 -4.46
CA PHE A 486 -10.44 -22.18 -5.23
C PHE A 486 -9.71 -22.26 -6.57
N ILE A 487 -10.39 -21.90 -7.65
CA ILE A 487 -9.83 -21.90 -9.01
C ILE A 487 -10.15 -20.56 -9.66
N GLY A 488 -9.10 -19.81 -10.00
CA GLY A 488 -9.16 -18.53 -10.68
C GLY A 488 -8.80 -18.63 -12.15
N VAL A 489 -9.60 -17.99 -12.99
CA VAL A 489 -9.32 -17.83 -14.42
C VAL A 489 -9.23 -16.34 -14.72
N GLN A 490 -8.13 -15.92 -15.33
CA GLN A 490 -7.91 -14.56 -15.78
C GLN A 490 -7.93 -14.48 -17.31
N GLY A 491 -8.56 -13.43 -17.84
CA GLY A 491 -8.48 -13.01 -19.23
C GLY A 491 -7.77 -11.66 -19.36
N LYS A 492 -6.85 -11.55 -20.32
CA LYS A 492 -6.15 -10.32 -20.71
C LYS A 492 -6.15 -10.19 -22.25
N PRO A 493 -7.25 -9.74 -22.88
CA PRO A 493 -7.35 -9.68 -24.33
C PRO A 493 -6.49 -8.57 -24.98
N SER A 494 -6.14 -7.53 -24.21
CA SER A 494 -5.25 -6.40 -24.56
C SER A 494 -4.51 -5.90 -23.30
N GLU A 495 -3.48 -5.07 -23.46
CA GLU A 495 -2.70 -4.54 -22.32
C GLU A 495 -3.55 -3.70 -21.36
N ASN A 496 -4.61 -3.07 -21.87
CA ASN A 496 -5.48 -2.18 -21.10
C ASN A 496 -6.79 -2.82 -20.61
N MET A 497 -6.97 -4.13 -20.74
CA MET A 497 -8.15 -4.83 -20.21
C MET A 497 -7.76 -6.12 -19.52
N LYS A 498 -8.22 -6.31 -18.28
CA LYS A 498 -8.10 -7.56 -17.53
C LYS A 498 -9.44 -7.93 -16.89
N ALA A 499 -9.74 -9.21 -16.79
CA ALA A 499 -10.88 -9.73 -16.05
C ALA A 499 -10.48 -11.02 -15.33
N GLU A 500 -10.99 -11.23 -14.13
CA GLU A 500 -10.72 -12.40 -13.31
C GLU A 500 -11.99 -12.90 -12.63
N VAL A 501 -12.16 -14.22 -12.59
CA VAL A 501 -13.22 -14.89 -11.84
C VAL A 501 -12.61 -16.02 -11.03
N ASN A 502 -12.86 -16.02 -9.72
CA ASN A 502 -12.47 -17.10 -8.82
C ASN A 502 -13.71 -17.90 -8.39
N PHE A 503 -13.64 -19.22 -8.57
CA PHE A 503 -14.65 -20.17 -8.13
C PHE A 503 -14.24 -20.80 -6.81
N ASN A 504 -15.16 -20.96 -5.88
CA ASN A 504 -15.00 -21.81 -4.70
C ASN A 504 -15.77 -23.12 -4.89
N ILE A 505 -15.13 -24.23 -4.54
CA ILE A 505 -15.68 -25.58 -4.60
C ILE A 505 -15.53 -26.20 -3.20
N LEU A 506 -16.64 -26.68 -2.64
CA LEU A 506 -16.68 -27.28 -1.31
C LEU A 506 -16.64 -28.81 -1.38
N GLY A 507 -15.73 -29.42 -0.63
CA GLY A 507 -15.77 -30.84 -0.27
C GLY A 507 -16.56 -31.01 1.03
N ASN A 508 -16.04 -31.78 2.00
CA ASN A 508 -16.69 -31.89 3.32
C ASN A 508 -16.75 -30.53 4.04
N VAL A 509 -17.87 -30.24 4.72
CA VAL A 509 -18.05 -29.05 5.58
C VAL A 509 -18.18 -29.53 7.01
N ALA A 510 -17.26 -29.12 7.88
CA ALA A 510 -17.23 -29.58 9.27
C ALA A 510 -18.43 -29.04 10.07
N SER A 511 -18.98 -29.87 10.95
CA SER A 511 -20.15 -29.54 11.79
C SER A 511 -19.83 -29.25 13.26
N ASN A 512 -18.61 -29.58 13.67
CA ASN A 512 -18.10 -29.45 15.04
C ASN A 512 -17.21 -28.21 15.38
N PRO A 513 -16.91 -27.23 14.49
CA PRO A 513 -16.16 -26.05 14.90
C PRO A 513 -16.86 -25.24 16.01
N ILE A 514 -16.10 -24.70 16.98
CA ILE A 514 -16.67 -23.92 18.09
C ILE A 514 -17.02 -22.47 17.69
N ASP A 515 -16.43 -21.99 16.60
CA ASP A 515 -16.80 -20.76 15.92
C ASP A 515 -17.82 -21.12 14.83
N ASP A 516 -19.08 -20.79 15.06
CA ASP A 516 -20.25 -21.27 14.30
C ASP A 516 -20.53 -20.49 13.01
N ILE A 517 -19.84 -19.36 12.82
CA ILE A 517 -19.96 -18.51 11.64
C ILE A 517 -18.63 -18.49 10.88
N PHE A 518 -18.61 -19.11 9.68
CA PHE A 518 -17.45 -19.21 8.78
C PHE A 518 -17.91 -19.42 7.33
N TYR A 519 -17.08 -19.11 6.35
CA TYR A 519 -17.46 -19.07 4.94
C TYR A 519 -18.04 -20.40 4.40
N GLU A 520 -17.40 -21.53 4.68
CA GLU A 520 -17.82 -22.86 4.18
C GLU A 520 -19.18 -23.32 4.73
N ASN A 521 -19.70 -22.69 5.79
CA ASN A 521 -20.99 -23.06 6.38
C ASN A 521 -22.19 -22.82 5.44
N ILE A 522 -21.98 -22.15 4.29
CA ILE A 522 -22.97 -22.03 3.20
C ILE A 522 -23.34 -23.37 2.58
N GLY A 523 -22.44 -24.36 2.67
CA GLY A 523 -22.64 -25.72 2.18
C GLY A 523 -23.37 -26.63 3.17
N ARG A 524 -23.89 -26.07 4.28
CA ARG A 524 -24.62 -26.84 5.30
C ARG A 524 -25.89 -27.49 4.72
N PRO A 525 -26.28 -28.67 5.23
CA PRO A 525 -27.57 -29.23 4.93
C PRO A 525 -28.71 -28.27 5.28
N ILE A 526 -29.67 -28.10 4.39
CA ILE A 526 -30.87 -27.28 4.65
C ILE A 526 -32.12 -28.14 4.50
N GLN A 527 -33.12 -27.90 5.34
CA GLN A 527 -34.45 -28.46 5.13
C GLN A 527 -35.27 -27.58 4.20
N VAL A 528 -35.84 -28.19 3.16
CA VAL A 528 -36.74 -27.55 2.21
C VAL A 528 -38.09 -28.26 2.23
N ASN A 529 -39.17 -27.49 2.27
CA ASN A 529 -40.51 -28.05 2.18
C ASN A 529 -40.81 -28.43 0.73
N THR A 530 -41.02 -29.72 0.47
CA THR A 530 -41.46 -30.24 -0.82
C THR A 530 -42.96 -30.55 -0.77
N PRO A 531 -43.66 -30.72 -1.92
CA PRO A 531 -45.05 -31.18 -1.95
C PRO A 531 -45.28 -32.51 -1.22
N ASN A 532 -44.22 -33.29 -0.97
CA ASN A 532 -44.26 -34.59 -0.29
C ASN A 532 -43.77 -34.52 1.18
N GLY A 533 -43.57 -33.32 1.74
CA GLY A 533 -43.04 -33.09 3.10
C GLY A 533 -41.67 -32.41 3.12
N SER A 534 -41.12 -32.17 4.32
CA SER A 534 -39.78 -31.60 4.47
C SER A 534 -38.71 -32.59 3.97
N SER A 535 -37.78 -32.10 3.16
CA SER A 535 -36.65 -32.86 2.61
C SER A 535 -35.34 -32.14 2.91
N THR A 536 -34.29 -32.87 3.25
CA THR A 536 -32.96 -32.30 3.53
C THR A 536 -32.11 -32.27 2.26
N LEU A 537 -31.71 -31.08 1.80
CA LEU A 537 -30.69 -30.92 0.78
C LEU A 537 -29.31 -30.95 1.44
N ILE A 538 -28.58 -32.06 1.25
CA ILE A 538 -27.28 -32.30 1.90
C ILE A 538 -26.13 -31.60 1.15
N ASP A 539 -26.24 -31.44 -0.17
CA ASP A 539 -25.21 -30.87 -1.05
C ASP A 539 -25.62 -29.53 -1.65
N ASN A 540 -25.94 -28.56 -0.80
CA ASN A 540 -26.28 -27.21 -1.23
C ASN A 540 -25.01 -26.37 -1.47
N ASN A 541 -25.02 -25.46 -2.46
CA ASN A 541 -23.95 -24.47 -2.70
C ASN A 541 -22.52 -25.02 -2.82
N ARG A 542 -22.33 -26.24 -3.34
CA ARG A 542 -21.00 -26.87 -3.48
C ARG A 542 -20.06 -26.17 -4.48
N LEU A 543 -20.59 -25.38 -5.41
CA LEU A 543 -19.84 -24.55 -6.36
C LEU A 543 -20.42 -23.14 -6.36
N ARG A 544 -19.59 -22.11 -6.18
CA ARG A 544 -19.99 -20.71 -6.22
C ARG A 544 -18.88 -19.84 -6.81
N ILE A 545 -19.23 -18.69 -7.38
CA ILE A 545 -18.26 -17.61 -7.60
C ILE A 545 -17.87 -17.03 -6.23
N TYR A 546 -16.60 -17.14 -5.89
CA TYR A 546 -16.03 -16.60 -4.65
C TYR A 546 -15.83 -15.08 -4.76
N ASN A 547 -15.16 -14.63 -5.83
CA ASN A 547 -15.01 -13.23 -6.18
C ASN A 547 -14.80 -13.08 -7.69
N ALA A 548 -14.99 -11.87 -8.20
CA ALA A 548 -14.70 -11.52 -9.58
C ALA A 548 -14.33 -10.04 -9.69
N SER A 549 -13.48 -9.70 -10.63
CA SER A 549 -13.16 -8.31 -10.94
C SER A 549 -12.84 -8.12 -12.41
N PHE A 550 -12.97 -6.90 -12.91
CA PHE A 550 -12.42 -6.51 -14.19
C PHE A 550 -11.96 -5.07 -14.16
N GLU A 551 -11.00 -4.75 -15.02
CA GLU A 551 -10.51 -3.40 -15.23
C GLU A 551 -10.33 -3.17 -16.72
N TRP A 552 -10.76 -1.99 -17.17
CA TRP A 552 -10.59 -1.52 -18.53
C TRP A 552 -10.13 -0.07 -18.53
N ASN A 553 -8.84 0.13 -18.80
CA ASN A 553 -8.20 1.44 -18.91
C ASN A 553 -8.32 1.94 -20.36
N ALA A 554 -9.40 2.65 -20.68
CA ALA A 554 -9.61 3.28 -21.97
C ALA A 554 -9.02 4.70 -22.00
N LYS A 555 -8.93 5.27 -23.20
CA LYS A 555 -8.42 6.63 -23.40
C LYS A 555 -9.20 7.68 -22.60
N ASP A 556 -10.52 7.56 -22.57
CA ASP A 556 -11.41 8.56 -21.99
C ASP A 556 -11.95 8.15 -20.60
N PHE A 557 -11.63 6.93 -20.13
CA PHE A 557 -12.06 6.45 -18.83
C PHE A 557 -11.24 5.27 -18.28
N ASN A 558 -11.18 5.10 -16.96
CA ASN A 558 -10.86 3.82 -16.32
C ASN A 558 -12.15 3.21 -15.75
N LEU A 559 -12.52 2.00 -16.19
CA LEU A 559 -13.70 1.27 -15.75
C LEU A 559 -13.28 0.07 -14.91
N ARG A 560 -13.76 -0.01 -13.67
CA ARG A 560 -13.48 -1.13 -12.76
C ARG A 560 -14.79 -1.77 -12.33
N GLY A 561 -14.88 -3.09 -12.37
CA GLY A 561 -15.98 -3.84 -11.77
C GLY A 561 -15.47 -4.77 -10.69
N PHE A 562 -16.27 -4.93 -9.63
CA PHE A 562 -15.92 -5.76 -8.48
C PHE A 562 -17.12 -6.58 -8.01
N TYR A 563 -16.85 -7.80 -7.55
CA TYR A 563 -17.76 -8.67 -6.80
C TYR A 563 -16.94 -9.39 -5.73
N ARG A 564 -17.25 -9.14 -4.45
CA ARG A 564 -16.46 -9.59 -3.30
C ARG A 564 -14.96 -9.26 -3.41
N THR A 565 -14.67 -8.12 -4.04
CA THR A 565 -13.34 -7.51 -4.13
C THR A 565 -13.45 -6.08 -3.58
N GLY A 566 -12.56 -5.69 -2.68
CA GLY A 566 -12.63 -4.40 -2.01
C GLY A 566 -12.27 -3.24 -2.94
N HIS A 567 -12.79 -2.06 -2.62
CA HIS A 567 -12.43 -0.79 -3.26
C HIS A 567 -12.10 0.25 -2.18
N TYR A 568 -11.39 1.31 -2.58
CA TYR A 568 -10.97 2.38 -1.67
C TYR A 568 -12.05 3.47 -1.55
N HIS A 569 -11.89 4.35 -0.55
CA HIS A 569 -12.81 5.46 -0.30
C HIS A 569 -12.46 6.72 -1.10
N TRP A 570 -13.40 7.66 -1.25
CA TRP A 570 -13.14 8.96 -1.89
C TRP A 570 -12.70 10.09 -0.92
N GLY A 571 -12.40 9.77 0.34
CA GLY A 571 -12.05 10.77 1.38
C GLY A 571 -10.86 11.69 1.04
N TYR A 572 -9.79 11.16 0.44
CA TYR A 572 -8.65 11.98 -0.03
C TYR A 572 -8.94 12.71 -1.35
N GLU A 573 -10.09 12.43 -1.97
CA GLU A 573 -10.55 12.98 -3.23
C GLU A 573 -11.78 13.89 -3.01
N GLY A 574 -11.78 14.65 -1.91
CA GLY A 574 -12.79 15.67 -1.63
C GLY A 574 -14.13 15.18 -1.07
N ASP A 575 -14.30 13.88 -0.78
CA ASP A 575 -15.48 13.37 -0.08
C ASP A 575 -15.45 13.68 1.43
N PHE A 576 -15.62 14.96 1.75
CA PHE A 576 -15.48 15.49 3.11
C PHE A 576 -16.54 14.97 4.10
N PHE A 577 -17.63 14.41 3.57
CA PHE A 577 -18.74 13.84 4.33
C PHE A 577 -18.79 12.30 4.28
N GLY A 578 -17.86 11.64 3.58
CA GLY A 578 -17.72 10.18 3.57
C GLY A 578 -18.90 9.43 2.93
N LEU A 579 -19.44 9.92 1.82
CA LEU A 579 -20.52 9.26 1.09
C LEU A 579 -20.10 7.95 0.42
N TYR A 580 -18.84 7.83 0.00
CA TYR A 580 -18.28 6.63 -0.63
C TYR A 580 -17.18 6.00 0.26
N PRO A 581 -17.54 5.03 1.11
CA PRO A 581 -16.63 4.43 2.08
C PRO A 581 -15.72 3.36 1.46
N GLU A 582 -14.62 3.04 2.14
CA GLU A 582 -13.78 1.88 1.81
C GLU A 582 -14.55 0.57 2.08
N ALA A 583 -14.36 -0.41 1.19
CA ALA A 583 -15.01 -1.72 1.25
C ALA A 583 -14.00 -2.88 1.43
N ASN A 584 -12.85 -2.62 2.07
CA ASN A 584 -11.86 -3.63 2.43
C ASN A 584 -12.20 -4.27 3.79
N TYR A 585 -13.05 -5.30 3.77
CA TYR A 585 -13.54 -5.95 5.00
C TYR A 585 -12.63 -7.06 5.55
N GLY A 586 -11.58 -7.44 4.83
CA GLY A 586 -10.71 -8.57 5.19
C GLY A 586 -11.53 -9.85 5.46
N PRO A 587 -11.24 -10.62 6.52
CA PRO A 587 -11.93 -11.87 6.81
C PRO A 587 -13.41 -11.70 7.17
N ASN A 588 -13.89 -10.48 7.50
CA ASN A 588 -15.29 -10.28 7.89
C ASN A 588 -16.27 -10.57 6.74
N LEU A 589 -15.86 -10.36 5.48
CA LEU A 589 -16.68 -10.68 4.32
C LEU A 589 -16.91 -12.19 4.17
N ASP A 590 -15.94 -12.99 4.60
CA ASP A 590 -16.00 -14.45 4.61
C ASP A 590 -16.79 -14.96 5.82
N ILE A 591 -16.50 -14.45 7.03
CA ILE A 591 -17.21 -14.79 8.27
C ILE A 591 -18.71 -14.65 8.07
N TYR A 592 -19.17 -13.46 7.68
CA TYR A 592 -20.60 -13.19 7.55
C TYR A 592 -21.18 -13.48 6.17
N ASN A 593 -20.37 -14.07 5.26
CA ASN A 593 -20.74 -14.31 3.87
C ASN A 593 -21.32 -13.05 3.19
N GLY A 594 -20.72 -11.89 3.48
CA GLY A 594 -21.16 -10.59 3.00
C GLY A 594 -20.93 -10.38 1.51
N GLU A 595 -21.74 -9.58 0.84
CA GLU A 595 -21.57 -9.29 -0.58
C GLU A 595 -21.27 -7.81 -0.78
N ILE A 596 -20.41 -7.54 -1.77
CA ILE A 596 -20.19 -6.21 -2.35
C ILE A 596 -20.08 -6.41 -3.84
N LEU A 597 -20.76 -5.56 -4.62
CA LEU A 597 -20.68 -5.57 -6.06
C LEU A 597 -21.11 -4.25 -6.68
N GLY A 598 -20.36 -3.86 -7.71
CA GLY A 598 -20.61 -2.65 -8.45
C GLY A 598 -19.53 -2.36 -9.47
N ILE A 599 -19.62 -1.15 -10.01
CA ILE A 599 -18.76 -0.62 -11.04
C ILE A 599 -18.33 0.79 -10.63
N GLU A 600 -17.07 1.12 -10.87
CA GLU A 600 -16.52 2.46 -10.82
C GLU A 600 -16.07 2.91 -12.21
N VAL A 601 -16.28 4.19 -12.52
CA VAL A 601 -15.81 4.83 -13.74
C VAL A 601 -15.09 6.10 -13.36
N ASP A 602 -13.82 6.22 -13.73
CA ASP A 602 -13.05 7.46 -13.64
C ASP A 602 -12.94 8.07 -15.04
N GLY A 603 -13.40 9.30 -15.24
CA GLY A 603 -13.21 10.02 -16.50
C GLY A 603 -11.77 10.46 -16.69
N LYS A 604 -11.29 10.42 -17.94
CA LYS A 604 -9.97 10.90 -18.35
C LYS A 604 -10.10 12.00 -19.43
N GLY A 605 -9.03 12.75 -19.66
CA GLY A 605 -8.98 13.77 -20.71
C GLY A 605 -10.03 14.87 -20.50
N SER A 606 -10.97 15.03 -21.44
CA SER A 606 -12.04 16.04 -21.31
C SER A 606 -13.05 15.74 -20.20
N LEU A 607 -13.05 14.53 -19.66
CA LEU A 607 -13.90 14.09 -18.55
C LEU A 607 -13.13 14.05 -17.22
N ASP A 608 -11.90 14.57 -17.19
CA ASP A 608 -11.10 14.60 -15.98
C ASP A 608 -11.83 15.30 -14.82
N GLY A 609 -11.66 14.74 -13.62
CA GLY A 609 -12.40 15.13 -12.42
C GLY A 609 -13.81 14.52 -12.28
N LEU A 610 -14.39 13.90 -13.31
CA LEU A 610 -15.65 13.17 -13.19
C LEU A 610 -15.41 11.72 -12.75
N LYS A 611 -16.11 11.27 -11.71
CA LYS A 611 -16.16 9.85 -11.31
C LYS A 611 -17.60 9.40 -11.08
N ALA A 612 -17.86 8.13 -11.31
CA ALA A 612 -19.13 7.50 -11.01
C ALA A 612 -18.91 6.15 -10.31
N ALA A 613 -19.77 5.83 -9.36
CA ALA A 613 -19.87 4.48 -8.81
C ALA A 613 -21.34 4.04 -8.87
N PHE A 614 -21.60 2.83 -9.35
CA PHE A 614 -22.95 2.30 -9.46
C PHE A 614 -22.96 0.80 -9.20
N GLY A 615 -23.90 0.34 -8.38
CA GLY A 615 -24.00 -1.09 -8.12
C GLY A 615 -25.14 -1.47 -7.20
N PRO A 616 -25.53 -2.75 -7.18
CA PRO A 616 -26.51 -3.30 -6.25
C PRO A 616 -26.11 -3.16 -4.77
N GLN A 617 -24.80 -3.21 -4.46
CA GLN A 617 -24.30 -3.12 -3.10
C GLN A 617 -22.83 -2.68 -3.12
N LEU A 618 -22.59 -1.37 -3.27
CA LEU A 618 -21.24 -0.82 -3.42
C LEU A 618 -20.36 -1.14 -2.19
N TRP A 619 -20.91 -1.00 -0.99
CA TRP A 619 -20.30 -1.44 0.27
C TRP A 619 -21.25 -2.39 1.00
N TRP A 620 -20.75 -3.16 1.96
CA TRP A 620 -21.55 -4.18 2.64
C TRP A 620 -22.69 -3.53 3.43
N GLY A 621 -23.94 -3.94 3.14
CA GLY A 621 -25.15 -3.32 3.68
C GLY A 621 -25.67 -2.10 2.92
N ALA A 622 -25.06 -1.69 1.82
CA ALA A 622 -25.57 -0.61 0.96
C ALA A 622 -26.90 -0.99 0.27
N ASN A 623 -27.72 0.01 0.00
CA ASN A 623 -28.78 -0.09 -1.00
C ASN A 623 -28.16 -0.11 -2.41
N PRO A 624 -28.89 -0.60 -3.44
CA PRO A 624 -28.55 -0.32 -4.82
C PRO A 624 -28.45 1.18 -5.02
N ALA A 625 -27.32 1.68 -5.51
CA ALA A 625 -27.04 3.11 -5.52
C ALA A 625 -26.26 3.56 -6.75
N VAL A 626 -26.41 4.85 -7.07
CA VAL A 626 -25.51 5.59 -7.96
C VAL A 626 -24.87 6.74 -7.19
N LEU A 627 -23.57 6.92 -7.37
CA LEU A 627 -22.81 8.07 -6.93
C LEU A 627 -22.14 8.72 -8.13
N LEU A 628 -22.17 10.04 -8.16
CA LEU A 628 -21.46 10.87 -9.13
C LEU A 628 -20.61 11.86 -8.36
N LYS A 629 -19.34 11.98 -8.73
CA LYS A 629 -18.42 12.95 -8.17
C LYS A 629 -17.87 13.83 -9.29
N TYR A 630 -17.72 15.11 -8.99
CA TYR A 630 -16.97 16.04 -9.82
C TYR A 630 -15.95 16.79 -8.98
N GLN A 631 -14.72 16.87 -9.47
CA GLN A 631 -13.62 17.63 -8.87
C GLN A 631 -12.98 18.57 -9.87
N THR A 632 -12.62 19.77 -9.41
CA THR A 632 -11.85 20.74 -10.21
C THR A 632 -11.22 21.80 -9.31
N LYS A 633 -10.32 22.62 -9.86
CA LYS A 633 -9.75 23.78 -9.16
C LYS A 633 -10.53 25.05 -9.54
N LEU A 634 -11.14 25.70 -8.55
CA LEU A 634 -11.88 26.96 -8.72
C LEU A 634 -11.23 28.07 -7.91
N LEU A 635 -10.71 29.11 -8.57
CA LEU A 635 -10.12 30.29 -7.91
C LEU A 635 -9.04 29.95 -6.86
N GLY A 636 -8.25 28.90 -7.10
CA GLY A 636 -7.20 28.43 -6.20
C GLY A 636 -7.72 27.61 -5.00
N PHE A 637 -8.95 27.12 -5.05
CA PHE A 637 -9.51 26.13 -4.12
C PHE A 637 -9.74 24.81 -4.86
N ASP A 638 -9.46 23.70 -4.20
CA ASP A 638 -9.91 22.39 -4.65
C ASP A 638 -11.40 22.26 -4.32
N PHE A 639 -12.21 22.08 -5.35
CA PHE A 639 -13.66 21.93 -5.24
C PHE A 639 -14.05 20.48 -5.52
N ALA A 640 -14.93 19.93 -4.70
CA ALA A 640 -15.53 18.63 -4.91
C ALA A 640 -17.05 18.70 -4.69
N ALA A 641 -17.81 18.05 -5.58
CA ALA A 641 -19.23 17.84 -5.41
C ALA A 641 -19.56 16.36 -5.60
N ILE A 642 -20.40 15.80 -4.72
CA ILE A 642 -20.81 14.40 -4.80
C ILE A 642 -22.33 14.33 -4.71
N TYR A 643 -22.96 13.61 -5.64
CA TYR A 643 -24.36 13.25 -5.58
C TYR A 643 -24.49 11.75 -5.37
N HIS A 644 -25.36 11.33 -4.47
CA HIS A 644 -25.65 9.94 -4.15
C HIS A 644 -27.17 9.73 -4.20
N LYS A 645 -27.61 8.63 -4.81
CA LYS A 645 -29.01 8.23 -4.82
C LYS A 645 -29.16 6.72 -4.71
N ASP A 646 -29.96 6.31 -3.73
CA ASP A 646 -30.47 4.94 -3.65
C ASP A 646 -31.54 4.71 -4.73
N ILE A 647 -31.43 3.58 -5.42
CA ILE A 647 -32.28 3.17 -6.54
C ILE A 647 -33.10 1.95 -6.09
N VAL A 648 -34.13 2.21 -5.28
CA VAL A 648 -35.03 1.18 -4.74
C VAL A 648 -36.46 1.43 -5.21
N ALA A 649 -37.17 0.37 -5.59
CA ALA A 649 -38.57 0.46 -6.03
C ALA A 649 -39.46 1.00 -4.89
N GLY A 650 -40.39 1.90 -5.23
CA GLY A 650 -41.37 2.45 -4.27
C GLY A 650 -40.78 3.35 -3.16
N GLY A 651 -39.50 3.75 -3.26
CA GLY A 651 -38.86 4.60 -2.24
C GLY A 651 -38.63 3.92 -0.88
N GLY A 652 -38.77 2.59 -0.82
CA GLY A 652 -38.59 1.81 0.41
C GLY A 652 -39.79 1.79 1.34
N PHE A 653 -40.95 2.30 0.93
CA PHE A 653 -42.19 2.32 1.71
C PHE A 653 -43.37 1.71 0.94
N ASP A 654 -44.30 1.06 1.65
CA ASP A 654 -45.57 0.59 1.09
C ASP A 654 -46.61 1.73 1.00
N ALA A 655 -47.80 1.42 0.45
CA ALA A 655 -48.89 2.39 0.33
C ALA A 655 -49.40 2.95 1.67
N ASN A 656 -49.07 2.30 2.79
CA ASN A 656 -49.42 2.70 4.14
C ASN A 656 -48.28 3.47 4.84
N GLY A 657 -47.14 3.67 4.15
CA GLY A 657 -45.97 4.35 4.69
C GLY A 657 -45.08 3.46 5.58
N ASN A 658 -45.27 2.15 5.58
CA ASN A 658 -44.39 1.22 6.29
C ASN A 658 -43.17 0.88 5.46
N ARG A 659 -42.03 0.73 6.12
CA ARG A 659 -40.80 0.32 5.46
C ARG A 659 -40.95 -1.07 4.83
N VAL A 660 -40.57 -1.20 3.56
CA VAL A 660 -40.48 -2.49 2.86
C VAL A 660 -39.04 -2.97 2.90
N LEU A 661 -38.81 -4.10 3.56
CA LEU A 661 -37.53 -4.81 3.53
C LEU A 661 -37.60 -5.92 2.50
N ASP A 662 -36.60 -6.02 1.61
CA ASP A 662 -36.46 -7.18 0.74
C ASP A 662 -36.19 -8.41 1.63
N PRO A 663 -37.05 -9.44 1.61
CA PRO A 663 -36.86 -10.65 2.40
C PRO A 663 -35.54 -11.37 2.12
N ASN A 664 -34.96 -11.23 0.93
CA ASN A 664 -33.66 -11.79 0.58
C ASN A 664 -32.53 -11.01 1.26
N GLN A 665 -32.59 -9.67 1.28
CA GLN A 665 -31.60 -8.84 1.99
C GLN A 665 -31.70 -9.01 3.50
N ALA A 666 -32.90 -9.10 4.08
CA ALA A 666 -33.06 -9.33 5.52
C ALA A 666 -32.44 -10.69 5.97
N ARG A 667 -32.45 -11.70 5.10
CA ARG A 667 -31.86 -13.03 5.35
C ARG A 667 -30.32 -13.05 5.29
N THR A 668 -29.69 -12.02 4.73
CA THR A 668 -28.21 -11.90 4.71
C THR A 668 -27.63 -11.39 6.04
N GLY A 669 -28.46 -11.17 7.07
CA GLY A 669 -28.00 -10.74 8.39
C GLY A 669 -27.62 -9.26 8.46
N VAL A 670 -27.94 -8.47 7.43
CA VAL A 670 -27.71 -7.02 7.40
C VAL A 670 -29.00 -6.33 6.95
N ILE A 671 -29.41 -5.32 7.70
CA ILE A 671 -30.56 -4.48 7.32
C ILE A 671 -29.99 -3.25 6.60
N PRO A 672 -30.34 -3.00 5.33
CA PRO A 672 -29.86 -1.83 4.62
C PRO A 672 -30.36 -0.54 5.30
N ALA A 673 -29.84 0.63 4.93
CA ALA A 673 -30.41 1.89 5.38
C ALA A 673 -31.77 2.18 4.70
N ILE A 674 -32.57 3.08 5.26
CA ILE A 674 -33.76 3.59 4.55
C ILE A 674 -33.27 4.33 3.29
N PRO A 675 -33.84 4.06 2.09
CA PRO A 675 -33.40 4.68 0.85
C PRO A 675 -33.37 6.21 0.94
N THR A 676 -32.27 6.81 0.48
CA THR A 676 -32.05 8.26 0.58
C THR A 676 -31.30 8.84 -0.63
N GLU A 677 -31.57 10.12 -0.91
CA GLU A 677 -30.77 10.96 -1.80
C GLU A 677 -29.91 11.92 -0.98
N ARG A 678 -28.66 12.14 -1.43
CA ARG A 678 -27.68 12.98 -0.76
C ARG A 678 -26.87 13.78 -1.78
N ALA A 679 -26.50 15.00 -1.44
CA ALA A 679 -25.62 15.85 -2.23
C ALA A 679 -24.65 16.57 -1.29
N THR A 680 -23.38 16.61 -1.63
CA THR A 680 -22.35 17.31 -0.86
C THR A 680 -21.54 18.21 -1.76
N VAL A 681 -21.04 19.29 -1.16
CA VAL A 681 -20.01 20.14 -1.76
C VAL A 681 -18.94 20.41 -0.71
N ALA A 682 -17.68 20.46 -1.15
CA ALA A 682 -16.54 20.80 -0.32
C ALA A 682 -15.57 21.72 -1.07
N PHE A 683 -15.01 22.68 -0.36
CA PHE A 683 -13.94 23.55 -0.81
C PHE A 683 -12.76 23.36 0.12
N GLU A 684 -11.60 23.08 -0.44
CA GLU A 684 -10.34 22.95 0.27
C GLU A 684 -9.32 23.95 -0.25
N LYS A 685 -8.53 24.49 0.67
CA LYS A 685 -7.34 25.28 0.36
C LYS A 685 -6.22 24.93 1.32
N LYS A 686 -5.13 24.40 0.78
CA LYS A 686 -3.89 24.16 1.49
C LYS A 686 -2.93 25.32 1.19
N GLY A 687 -2.57 26.10 2.21
CA GLY A 687 -1.42 27.01 2.16
C GLY A 687 -0.21 26.39 2.85
N ASP A 688 0.93 27.09 2.85
CA ASP A 688 2.21 26.59 3.38
C ASP A 688 2.15 26.03 4.81
N LYS A 689 1.29 26.61 5.65
CA LYS A 689 1.12 26.21 7.05
C LYS A 689 -0.31 26.00 7.47
N ILE A 690 -1.30 26.57 6.77
CA ILE A 690 -2.70 26.53 7.16
C ILE A 690 -3.50 25.86 6.06
N GLY A 691 -4.27 24.84 6.41
CA GLY A 691 -5.30 24.25 5.57
C GLY A 691 -6.68 24.65 6.05
N LEU A 692 -7.59 24.89 5.11
CA LEU A 692 -9.00 25.14 5.37
C LEU A 692 -9.84 24.25 4.45
N THR A 693 -10.75 23.47 5.04
CA THR A 693 -11.78 22.71 4.31
C THR A 693 -13.15 23.09 4.86
N VAL A 694 -14.06 23.49 3.99
CA VAL A 694 -15.46 23.80 4.34
C VAL A 694 -16.40 23.06 3.40
N GLY A 695 -17.50 22.56 3.92
CA GLY A 695 -18.46 21.85 3.10
C GLY A 695 -19.88 21.85 3.66
N ALA A 696 -20.81 21.53 2.77
CA ALA A 696 -22.23 21.37 3.10
C ALA A 696 -22.75 20.04 2.57
N ILE A 697 -23.71 19.48 3.28
CA ILE A 697 -24.47 18.29 2.89
C ILE A 697 -25.95 18.63 2.86
N TRP A 698 -26.64 18.11 1.85
CA TRP A 698 -28.08 17.97 1.80
C TRP A 698 -28.41 16.48 1.68
N ALA A 699 -29.38 15.98 2.44
CA ALA A 699 -29.80 14.59 2.38
C ALA A 699 -31.26 14.40 2.80
N GLY A 700 -31.78 13.18 2.68
CA GLY A 700 -33.02 12.79 3.36
C GLY A 700 -34.28 12.88 2.51
N ARG A 701 -34.17 12.90 1.18
CA ARG A 701 -35.32 12.58 0.31
C ARG A 701 -35.41 11.05 0.14
N PRO A 702 -36.57 10.40 0.35
CA PRO A 702 -37.91 10.94 0.59
C PRO A 702 -38.33 11.05 2.08
N LEU A 703 -37.40 11.02 3.03
CA LEU A 703 -37.70 11.02 4.49
C LEU A 703 -38.47 12.25 4.99
N ASN A 704 -38.54 13.34 4.22
CA ASN A 704 -39.37 14.50 4.54
C ASN A 704 -40.83 14.10 4.79
N GLY A 705 -41.36 14.49 5.94
CA GLY A 705 -42.71 14.14 6.38
C GLY A 705 -42.80 12.82 7.14
N SER A 706 -41.76 11.98 7.17
CA SER A 706 -41.72 10.78 8.01
C SER A 706 -41.86 11.16 9.48
N ALA A 707 -42.72 10.43 10.20
CA ALA A 707 -42.96 10.66 11.61
C ALA A 707 -41.87 10.02 12.48
N TYR A 708 -41.54 10.66 13.60
CA TYR A 708 -40.68 10.09 14.64
C TYR A 708 -41.19 10.52 16.02
N GLN A 709 -40.86 9.73 17.05
CA GLN A 709 -41.19 10.06 18.43
C GLN A 709 -40.09 10.89 19.08
N ASP A 710 -40.52 11.82 19.92
CA ASP A 710 -39.67 12.68 20.74
C ASP A 710 -40.34 12.92 22.10
N VAL A 711 -39.58 13.47 23.04
CA VAL A 711 -40.06 13.89 24.36
C VAL A 711 -39.94 15.40 24.45
N ASN A 712 -41.07 16.09 24.64
CA ASN A 712 -41.06 17.54 24.80
C ASN A 712 -40.52 17.98 26.18
N ASP A 713 -40.31 19.28 26.38
CA ASP A 713 -39.84 19.84 27.65
C ASP A 713 -40.72 19.49 28.88
N ALA A 714 -41.99 19.11 28.65
CA ALA A 714 -42.92 18.70 29.68
C ALA A 714 -42.83 17.18 30.00
N GLY A 715 -41.91 16.45 29.38
CA GLY A 715 -41.73 15.01 29.54
C GLY A 715 -42.76 14.14 28.81
N GLN A 716 -43.54 14.72 27.88
CA GLN A 716 -44.60 14.02 27.16
C GLN A 716 -44.10 13.50 25.81
N VAL A 717 -44.53 12.29 25.45
CA VAL A 717 -44.26 11.71 24.13
C VAL A 717 -45.04 12.49 23.07
N VAL A 718 -44.32 13.05 22.12
CA VAL A 718 -44.87 13.75 20.95
C VAL A 718 -44.44 13.05 19.66
N VAL A 719 -45.21 13.25 18.60
CA VAL A 719 -44.86 12.79 17.25
C VAL A 719 -44.57 14.02 16.41
N ASP A 720 -43.31 14.22 16.04
CA ASP A 720 -42.90 15.25 15.08
C ASP A 720 -42.58 14.58 13.72
N ARG A 721 -42.27 15.40 12.72
CA ARG A 721 -41.98 14.97 11.35
C ARG A 721 -40.72 15.61 10.84
N ILE A 722 -39.99 14.86 10.01
CA ILE A 722 -38.80 15.38 9.31
C ILE A 722 -39.21 16.55 8.41
N LYS A 723 -38.55 17.68 8.59
CA LYS A 723 -38.74 18.93 7.83
C LYS A 723 -37.59 19.11 6.85
N ALA A 724 -37.79 19.95 5.83
CA ALA A 724 -36.74 20.28 4.87
C ALA A 724 -35.49 20.94 5.51
N SER A 725 -35.62 21.53 6.70
CA SER A 725 -34.49 22.04 7.49
C SER A 725 -33.59 20.92 8.03
N ASP A 726 -34.13 19.73 8.29
CA ASP A 726 -33.42 18.59 8.88
C ASP A 726 -32.52 17.87 7.87
N ASN A 727 -32.60 18.28 6.61
CA ASN A 727 -31.87 17.71 5.49
C ASN A 727 -30.47 18.29 5.35
N TRP A 728 -30.24 19.45 5.94
CA TRP A 728 -29.01 20.21 5.74
C TRP A 728 -27.99 19.96 6.86
N GLY A 729 -26.72 19.98 6.49
CA GLY A 729 -25.61 20.00 7.42
C GLY A 729 -24.42 20.76 6.86
N ALA A 730 -23.53 21.19 7.75
CA ALA A 730 -22.31 21.88 7.42
C ALA A 730 -21.15 21.32 8.25
N LYS A 731 -19.95 21.36 7.68
CA LYS A 731 -18.71 20.92 8.30
C LYS A 731 -17.59 21.87 7.93
N ALA A 732 -16.70 22.19 8.86
CA ALA A 732 -15.50 22.96 8.61
C ALA A 732 -14.33 22.35 9.37
N LYS A 733 -13.15 22.30 8.74
CA LYS A 733 -11.89 21.81 9.30
C LYS A 733 -10.80 22.83 9.01
N VAL A 734 -10.04 23.19 10.03
CA VAL A 734 -8.83 24.01 9.92
C VAL A 734 -7.66 23.19 10.41
N THR A 735 -6.56 23.22 9.66
CA THR A 735 -5.30 22.55 10.01
C THR A 735 -4.18 23.58 10.07
N TYR A 736 -3.21 23.37 10.95
CA TYR A 736 -1.98 24.14 11.05
C TYR A 736 -0.79 23.20 11.17
N THR A 737 0.24 23.41 10.36
CA THR A 737 1.47 22.62 10.35
C THR A 737 2.68 23.55 10.34
N ASN A 738 3.63 23.32 11.25
CA ASN A 738 4.91 24.02 11.28
C ASN A 738 6.00 23.11 11.88
N GLY A 739 6.81 22.51 11.00
CA GLY A 739 7.81 21.51 11.40
C GLY A 739 7.13 20.31 12.04
N GLY A 740 7.60 19.90 13.23
CA GLY A 740 7.01 18.78 13.97
C GLY A 740 5.66 19.07 14.66
N PHE A 741 5.18 20.31 14.68
CA PHE A 741 3.94 20.69 15.35
C PHE A 741 2.77 20.77 14.38
N ASN A 742 1.72 20.01 14.67
CA ASN A 742 0.47 19.98 13.92
C ASN A 742 -0.72 20.22 14.85
N LEU A 743 -1.70 20.99 14.40
CA LEU A 743 -2.94 21.29 15.13
C LEU A 743 -4.11 21.23 14.16
N TYR A 744 -5.24 20.66 14.57
CA TYR A 744 -6.48 20.81 13.83
C TYR A 744 -7.64 21.20 14.73
N ALA A 745 -8.66 21.81 14.13
CA ALA A 745 -9.97 21.98 14.73
C ALA A 745 -11.02 21.68 13.66
N GLN A 746 -12.08 20.99 14.05
CA GLN A 746 -13.20 20.64 13.17
C GLN A 746 -14.51 20.88 13.90
N GLY A 747 -15.47 21.51 13.24
CA GLY A 747 -16.85 21.60 13.72
C GLY A 747 -17.81 21.06 12.67
N SER A 748 -18.90 20.42 13.11
CA SER A 748 -20.00 20.08 12.22
C SER A 748 -21.36 20.19 12.91
N VAL A 749 -22.37 20.55 12.13
CA VAL A 749 -23.78 20.51 12.52
C VAL A 749 -24.53 19.81 11.40
N ARG A 750 -25.25 18.74 11.73
CA ARG A 750 -25.95 17.90 10.75
C ARG A 750 -27.39 17.71 11.22
N GLY A 751 -28.34 18.11 10.37
CA GLY A 751 -29.76 17.89 10.58
C GLY A 751 -30.11 16.40 10.75
N LEU A 752 -31.34 16.12 11.17
CA LEU A 752 -31.76 14.79 11.67
C LEU A 752 -31.47 13.65 10.69
N VAL A 753 -31.62 13.90 9.40
CA VAL A 753 -31.43 12.92 8.32
C VAL A 753 -30.22 13.23 7.42
N ALA A 754 -29.40 14.20 7.81
CA ALA A 754 -28.17 14.62 7.13
C ALA A 754 -27.00 13.62 7.31
N ASN A 755 -27.25 12.35 7.02
CA ASN A 755 -26.32 11.24 7.21
C ASN A 755 -25.24 11.19 6.11
N GLY A 756 -23.98 11.35 6.51
CA GLY A 756 -22.81 11.01 5.70
C GLY A 756 -22.23 9.65 6.10
N GLY A 757 -20.90 9.52 6.07
CA GLY A 757 -20.15 8.40 6.61
C GLY A 757 -18.98 8.88 7.47
N ALA A 758 -18.36 7.93 8.18
CA ALA A 758 -17.26 8.21 9.10
C ALA A 758 -16.03 8.79 8.37
N ASP A 759 -15.28 9.67 9.05
CA ASP A 759 -14.04 10.22 8.51
C ASP A 759 -12.95 9.13 8.41
N GLN A 760 -12.68 8.70 7.17
CA GLN A 760 -11.70 7.66 6.86
C GLN A 760 -10.28 8.21 6.70
N THR A 761 -10.14 9.53 6.66
CA THR A 761 -8.84 10.18 6.43
C THR A 761 -7.98 10.16 7.69
N LEU A 762 -6.67 10.10 7.48
CA LEU A 762 -5.69 10.39 8.52
C LEU A 762 -5.42 11.89 8.51
N THR A 763 -5.91 12.63 9.52
CA THR A 763 -5.67 14.09 9.58
C THR A 763 -4.18 14.40 9.87
N PHE A 764 -3.60 13.78 10.91
CA PHE A 764 -2.16 13.91 11.24
C PHE A 764 -1.54 12.68 11.91
N THR A 765 -2.35 11.91 12.64
CA THR A 765 -1.91 10.73 13.41
C THR A 765 -3.09 9.81 13.71
N GLY A 766 -2.82 8.62 14.26
CA GLY A 766 -3.78 7.54 14.50
C GLY A 766 -4.74 7.76 15.66
N TRP A 767 -5.33 8.95 15.79
CA TRP A 767 -6.41 9.21 16.73
C TRP A 767 -7.63 8.32 16.44
N LYS A 768 -8.23 7.79 17.52
CA LYS A 768 -9.46 7.01 17.49
C LYS A 768 -10.71 7.89 17.56
N LEU A 769 -10.63 9.07 18.16
CA LEU A 769 -11.77 10.01 18.20
C LEU A 769 -11.86 10.76 16.86
N LYS A 770 -12.87 10.40 16.05
CA LYS A 770 -13.16 10.98 14.74
C LYS A 770 -14.66 11.25 14.55
N ASP A 771 -14.99 12.14 13.62
CA ASP A 771 -16.37 12.39 13.21
C ASP A 771 -17.00 11.13 12.61
N SER A 772 -18.12 10.70 13.18
CA SER A 772 -18.86 9.49 12.79
C SER A 772 -19.62 9.63 11.48
N GLY A 773 -19.89 10.86 11.04
CA GLY A 773 -20.73 11.13 9.89
C GLY A 773 -22.23 11.04 10.12
N SER A 774 -22.68 10.66 11.33
CA SER A 774 -24.10 10.52 11.66
C SER A 774 -24.86 11.85 11.53
N GLY A 775 -26.10 11.80 11.06
CA GLY A 775 -27.06 12.89 11.19
C GLY A 775 -27.53 13.07 12.64
N ASN A 776 -28.36 14.09 12.88
CA ASN A 776 -28.83 14.46 14.21
C ASN A 776 -27.65 14.74 15.18
N VAL A 777 -26.72 15.61 14.82
CA VAL A 777 -25.56 15.91 15.67
C VAL A 777 -25.02 17.33 15.47
N SER A 778 -24.56 17.92 16.57
CA SER A 778 -23.62 19.04 16.59
C SER A 778 -22.33 18.56 17.26
N ASN A 779 -21.18 18.68 16.61
CA ASN A 779 -19.90 18.24 17.15
C ASN A 779 -18.77 19.25 16.94
N PHE A 780 -17.77 19.13 17.81
CA PHE A 780 -16.50 19.84 17.74
C PHE A 780 -15.36 18.90 18.12
N LEU A 781 -14.30 18.89 17.33
CA LEU A 781 -13.10 18.10 17.54
C LEU A 781 -11.87 19.00 17.43
N SER A 782 -10.84 18.75 18.24
CA SER A 782 -9.53 19.39 18.08
C SER A 782 -8.43 18.55 18.70
N GLY A 783 -7.27 18.55 18.07
CA GLY A 783 -6.11 17.80 18.54
C GLY A 783 -4.81 18.40 18.06
N ILE A 784 -3.75 18.15 18.83
CA ILE A 784 -2.38 18.58 18.56
C ILE A 784 -1.56 17.32 18.34
N ALA A 785 -0.77 17.22 17.27
CA ALA A 785 0.24 16.18 17.12
C ALA A 785 1.63 16.83 17.07
N TYR A 786 2.44 16.60 18.10
CA TYR A 786 3.77 17.19 18.21
C TYR A 786 4.86 16.11 18.15
N ASN A 787 5.61 16.11 17.05
CA ASN A 787 6.79 15.29 16.84
C ASN A 787 8.04 16.02 17.33
N PHE A 788 8.79 15.41 18.24
CA PHE A 788 10.04 15.95 18.76
C PHE A 788 11.16 14.92 18.76
N GLY A 789 12.38 15.39 18.45
CA GLY A 789 13.56 14.55 18.35
C GLY A 789 13.49 13.48 17.25
N GLY A 790 12.53 13.59 16.32
CA GLY A 790 12.41 12.70 15.18
C GLY A 790 11.83 11.32 15.45
N LYS A 791 11.46 11.05 16.71
CA LYS A 791 11.14 9.69 17.17
C LYS A 791 9.97 9.62 18.12
N PHE A 792 9.66 10.72 18.80
CA PHE A 792 8.59 10.76 19.78
C PHE A 792 7.48 11.68 19.30
N GLN A 793 6.24 11.21 19.47
CA GLN A 793 5.05 12.00 19.25
C GLN A 793 4.20 12.04 20.51
N LEU A 794 3.74 13.23 20.86
CA LEU A 794 2.66 13.45 21.82
C LEU A 794 1.45 13.99 21.06
N ALA A 795 0.30 13.33 21.18
CA ALA A 795 -0.88 13.67 20.42
C ALA A 795 -2.18 13.64 21.23
N PRO A 796 -2.51 14.70 22.01
CA PRO A 796 -3.82 14.86 22.61
C PRO A 796 -4.89 15.22 21.57
N ASN A 797 -6.11 14.74 21.79
CA ASN A 797 -7.29 15.00 20.98
C ASN A 797 -8.53 15.10 21.88
N PHE A 798 -9.50 15.89 21.45
CA PHE A 798 -10.72 16.18 22.18
C PHE A 798 -11.91 16.10 21.25
N MET A 799 -13.04 15.63 21.77
CA MET A 799 -14.31 15.62 21.09
C MET A 799 -15.42 16.04 22.04
N TRP A 800 -16.28 16.94 21.58
CA TRP A 800 -17.60 17.17 22.14
C TRP A 800 -18.63 16.91 21.04
N GLN A 801 -19.70 16.20 21.37
CA GLN A 801 -20.84 16.04 20.48
C GLN A 801 -22.13 15.97 21.28
N LYS A 802 -23.22 16.47 20.69
CA LYS A 802 -24.57 16.40 21.23
C LYS A 802 -25.57 16.20 20.09
N PRO A 803 -26.59 15.34 20.26
CA PRO A 803 -27.64 15.24 19.26
C PRO A 803 -28.51 16.51 19.22
N LEU A 804 -29.16 16.78 18.09
CA LEU A 804 -30.12 17.89 17.98
C LEU A 804 -31.46 17.53 18.63
N VAL A 805 -31.84 16.25 18.54
CA VAL A 805 -32.98 15.62 19.21
C VAL A 805 -32.45 14.44 20.03
N ASP A 806 -32.70 14.45 21.34
CA ASP A 806 -32.18 13.46 22.28
C ASP A 806 -32.78 12.06 22.05
N ALA A 807 -32.12 11.02 22.59
CA ALA A 807 -32.61 9.64 22.57
C ALA A 807 -33.94 9.52 23.34
N MET A 808 -34.80 8.58 22.93
CA MET A 808 -35.96 8.24 23.75
C MET A 808 -35.50 7.62 25.08
N PRO A 809 -36.12 7.96 26.22
CA PRO A 809 -35.74 7.39 27.51
C PRO A 809 -36.15 5.92 27.61
N ASN A 810 -35.31 5.10 28.23
CA ASN A 810 -35.66 3.72 28.58
C ASN A 810 -36.91 3.70 29.49
N GLY A 811 -37.80 2.73 29.28
CA GLY A 811 -39.02 2.57 30.09
C GLY A 811 -40.14 3.58 29.80
N VAL A 812 -40.09 4.29 28.67
CA VAL A 812 -41.17 5.21 28.24
C VAL A 812 -42.52 4.48 28.15
N ALA A 813 -43.58 5.09 28.69
CA ALA A 813 -44.92 4.50 28.67
C ALA A 813 -45.56 4.56 27.27
N ALA A 814 -46.31 3.51 26.91
CA ALA A 814 -47.09 3.48 25.68
C ALA A 814 -48.02 4.71 25.59
N PRO A 815 -48.14 5.38 24.41
CA PRO A 815 -47.71 4.94 23.09
C PRO A 815 -46.21 5.18 22.75
N GLY A 816 -45.41 5.68 23.68
CA GLY A 816 -43.97 5.87 23.50
C GLY A 816 -43.20 4.55 23.34
N ARG A 817 -42.15 4.57 22.53
CA ARG A 817 -41.17 3.49 22.36
C ARG A 817 -39.78 4.06 22.06
N LEU A 818 -38.74 3.26 22.26
CA LEU A 818 -37.42 3.61 21.74
C LEU A 818 -37.45 3.66 20.21
N ARG A 819 -36.75 4.63 19.62
CA ARG A 819 -36.55 4.66 18.17
C ARG A 819 -35.59 3.53 17.77
N ASN A 820 -35.63 3.10 16.51
CA ASN A 820 -34.73 2.08 16.00
C ASN A 820 -34.47 2.28 14.50
N PHE A 821 -33.37 1.69 14.01
CA PHE A 821 -32.89 1.86 12.64
C PHE A 821 -33.86 1.33 11.56
N VAL A 822 -34.84 0.51 11.94
CA VAL A 822 -35.81 -0.07 11.01
C VAL A 822 -37.01 0.84 10.80
N ASP A 823 -37.59 1.34 11.90
CA ASP A 823 -38.90 2.02 11.86
C ASP A 823 -38.82 3.54 11.86
N ASP A 824 -37.68 4.12 12.26
CA ASP A 824 -37.54 5.56 12.45
C ASP A 824 -36.56 6.17 11.44
N PRO A 825 -36.80 7.42 10.99
CA PRO A 825 -35.96 8.08 10.00
C PRO A 825 -34.53 8.36 10.50
N PHE A 826 -34.31 8.38 11.81
CA PHE A 826 -33.00 8.50 12.46
C PHE A 826 -33.03 7.86 13.85
N VAL A 827 -31.84 7.63 14.42
CA VAL A 827 -31.66 7.11 15.79
C VAL A 827 -30.48 7.80 16.48
N VAL A 828 -30.51 7.85 17.81
CA VAL A 828 -29.40 8.32 18.66
C VAL A 828 -28.63 7.12 19.20
N ARG A 829 -27.44 6.86 18.67
CA ARG A 829 -26.54 5.77 19.08
C ARG A 829 -25.09 6.24 19.16
N GLY A 830 -24.11 5.35 19.25
CA GLY A 830 -22.69 5.72 19.47
C GLY A 830 -22.12 6.82 18.56
N GLY A 831 -22.63 6.99 17.34
CA GLY A 831 -22.16 8.02 16.40
C GLY A 831 -22.64 9.45 16.68
N ASN A 832 -23.79 9.64 17.34
CA ASN A 832 -24.40 10.95 17.59
C ASN A 832 -24.94 11.13 19.02
N ARG A 833 -24.80 10.11 19.88
CA ARG A 833 -25.09 10.19 21.32
C ARG A 833 -24.26 11.28 21.97
N GLU A 834 -24.86 11.99 22.92
CA GLU A 834 -24.17 13.02 23.69
C GLU A 834 -22.89 12.46 24.32
N MET A 835 -21.77 13.13 24.06
CA MET A 835 -20.46 12.66 24.48
C MET A 835 -19.49 13.83 24.65
N THR A 836 -18.75 13.80 25.76
CA THR A 836 -17.50 14.54 25.90
C THR A 836 -16.38 13.53 26.06
N ALA A 837 -15.37 13.60 25.20
CA ALA A 837 -14.31 12.61 25.14
C ALA A 837 -12.93 13.26 25.00
N GLY A 838 -11.96 12.66 25.66
CA GLY A 838 -10.55 13.00 25.56
C GLY A 838 -9.75 11.79 25.14
N GLU A 839 -8.76 12.01 24.29
CA GLU A 839 -7.80 11.03 23.85
C GLU A 839 -6.39 11.59 24.01
N ILE A 840 -5.47 10.77 24.48
CA ILE A 840 -4.04 11.07 24.45
C ILE A 840 -3.31 9.88 23.83
N LEU A 841 -2.46 10.17 22.85
CA LEU A 841 -1.68 9.19 22.14
C LEU A 841 -0.20 9.53 22.26
N PHE A 842 0.58 8.57 22.75
CA PHE A 842 2.03 8.63 22.76
C PHE A 842 2.57 7.67 21.70
N THR A 843 3.53 8.12 20.91
CA THR A 843 4.16 7.27 19.88
C THR A 843 5.66 7.38 20.00
N PHE A 844 6.33 6.23 19.96
CA PHE A 844 7.76 6.14 19.77
C PHE A 844 8.02 5.32 18.50
N ASP A 845 8.60 5.96 17.51
CA ASP A 845 8.93 5.38 16.22
C ASP A 845 10.30 5.90 15.76
N PRO A 846 11.38 5.10 15.85
CA PRO A 846 12.72 5.54 15.48
C PRO A 846 12.96 5.60 13.96
N THR A 847 12.01 5.18 13.14
CA THR A 847 12.10 5.01 11.68
C THR A 847 10.94 5.74 10.98
N PRO A 848 10.88 7.08 11.06
CA PRO A 848 9.72 7.85 10.58
C PRO A 848 9.43 7.74 9.07
N ALA A 849 10.34 7.18 8.27
CA ALA A 849 10.10 6.87 6.86
C ALA A 849 9.04 5.76 6.67
N THR A 850 8.94 4.83 7.63
CA THR A 850 7.99 3.72 7.65
C THR A 850 6.86 4.03 8.63
N TYR A 851 6.18 5.15 8.40
CA TYR A 851 5.29 5.78 9.36
C TYR A 851 4.28 4.82 10.04
N MET A 852 4.29 4.79 11.38
CA MET A 852 3.48 3.93 12.28
C MET A 852 1.99 3.75 11.91
N TYR A 853 1.36 4.75 11.28
CA TYR A 853 -0.08 4.74 10.96
C TYR A 853 -0.38 4.59 9.46
N GLN A 854 0.61 4.22 8.64
CA GLN A 854 0.37 3.75 7.27
C GLN A 854 -0.42 2.44 7.28
N TRP A 855 -1.27 2.25 6.25
CA TRP A 855 -2.14 1.07 6.13
C TRP A 855 -1.34 -0.24 6.04
N ASP A 856 -0.13 -0.19 5.48
CA ASP A 856 0.77 -1.33 5.30
C ASP A 856 1.93 -1.38 6.30
N ASN A 857 1.88 -0.59 7.39
CA ASN A 857 2.97 -0.49 8.36
C ASN A 857 3.37 -1.86 8.94
N ASP A 858 2.45 -2.82 9.07
CA ASP A 858 2.81 -4.19 9.48
C ASP A 858 3.92 -4.83 8.63
N ARG A 859 3.92 -4.54 7.32
CA ARG A 859 4.95 -4.96 6.35
C ARG A 859 6.12 -3.98 6.27
N ALA A 860 5.82 -2.68 6.19
CA ALA A 860 6.79 -1.63 5.91
C ALA A 860 7.70 -1.31 7.11
N GLU A 861 7.17 -1.35 8.33
CA GLU A 861 7.89 -1.00 9.57
C GLU A 861 9.18 -1.83 9.72
N ASP A 862 10.29 -1.13 9.97
CA ASP A 862 11.63 -1.69 10.11
C ASP A 862 12.26 -1.37 11.48
N ALA A 863 11.56 -0.67 12.36
CA ALA A 863 12.02 -0.38 13.71
C ALA A 863 12.39 -1.65 14.49
N LYS A 864 13.57 -1.65 15.10
CA LYS A 864 13.93 -2.65 16.13
C LYS A 864 12.93 -2.66 17.28
N PHE A 865 12.37 -1.50 17.60
CA PHE A 865 11.30 -1.33 18.58
C PHE A 865 10.59 0.00 18.33
N ALA A 866 9.28 -0.07 18.13
CA ALA A 866 8.38 1.07 18.03
C ALA A 866 7.08 0.73 18.78
N PHE A 867 6.40 1.73 19.32
CA PHE A 867 5.11 1.53 19.95
C PHE A 867 4.23 2.77 19.87
N ASN A 868 2.93 2.55 20.02
CA ASN A 868 2.00 3.59 20.45
C ASN A 868 1.33 3.20 21.77
N LEU A 869 0.88 4.19 22.52
CA LEU A 869 0.11 4.03 23.74
C LEU A 869 -0.98 5.10 23.76
N GLY A 870 -2.22 4.68 23.52
CA GLY A 870 -3.39 5.53 23.52
C GLY A 870 -4.23 5.33 24.79
N PHE A 871 -4.78 6.42 25.32
CA PHE A 871 -5.83 6.39 26.33
C PHE A 871 -7.01 7.22 25.84
N VAL A 872 -8.20 6.64 25.84
CA VAL A 872 -9.45 7.33 25.48
C VAL A 872 -10.42 7.25 26.65
N TYR A 873 -10.97 8.38 27.06
CA TYR A 873 -12.05 8.48 28.03
C TYR A 873 -13.27 9.11 27.35
N ARG A 874 -14.45 8.55 27.61
CA ARG A 874 -15.75 9.00 27.06
C ARG A 874 -16.73 9.15 28.21
N HIS A 875 -17.20 10.37 28.45
CA HIS A 875 -18.35 10.64 29.29
C HIS A 875 -19.62 10.57 28.43
N LEU A 876 -20.53 9.64 28.74
CA LEU A 876 -21.79 9.44 28.00
C LEU A 876 -22.99 9.64 28.95
N PRO A 877 -23.48 10.88 29.12
CA PRO A 877 -24.47 11.21 30.15
C PRO A 877 -25.90 10.76 29.83
N THR A 878 -26.20 10.36 28.60
CA THR A 878 -27.55 10.03 28.11
C THR A 878 -27.68 8.56 27.72
N THR A 879 -28.89 8.01 27.55
CA THR A 879 -29.13 6.67 27.00
C THR A 879 -29.01 6.65 25.47
N GLN A 880 -29.31 5.52 24.82
CA GLN A 880 -29.39 5.39 23.36
C GLN A 880 -30.81 5.04 22.92
N ASP A 881 -31.05 5.10 21.61
CA ASP A 881 -32.17 4.44 20.97
C ASP A 881 -31.90 2.93 20.79
N ALA A 882 -32.95 2.17 20.50
CA ALA A 882 -32.90 0.70 20.48
C ALA A 882 -32.00 0.15 19.36
N ALA A 883 -31.26 -0.90 19.71
CA ALA A 883 -30.54 -1.72 18.76
C ALA A 883 -31.44 -2.72 18.03
N ILE A 884 -30.90 -3.36 17.00
CA ILE A 884 -31.49 -4.52 16.36
C ILE A 884 -30.66 -5.74 16.74
N GLY A 885 -31.32 -6.81 17.16
CA GLY A 885 -30.70 -8.12 17.41
C GLY A 885 -31.19 -9.15 16.40
N PHE A 886 -30.39 -10.19 16.17
CA PHE A 886 -30.73 -11.31 15.30
C PHE A 886 -30.84 -12.60 16.12
N LEU A 887 -31.89 -13.38 15.86
CA LEU A 887 -32.08 -14.72 16.41
C LEU A 887 -31.35 -15.77 15.56
N ALA A 888 -31.25 -17.00 16.07
CA ALA A 888 -30.54 -18.10 15.40
C ALA A 888 -31.14 -18.46 14.02
N ASP A 889 -32.44 -18.23 13.83
CA ASP A 889 -33.15 -18.40 12.54
C ASP A 889 -32.96 -17.22 11.57
N ARG A 890 -32.12 -16.24 11.95
CA ARG A 890 -31.85 -14.96 11.28
C ARG A 890 -33.03 -13.99 11.22
N SER A 891 -34.11 -14.23 11.97
CA SER A 891 -35.11 -13.19 12.19
C SER A 891 -34.52 -12.09 13.07
N PHE A 892 -34.89 -10.84 12.80
CA PHE A 892 -34.43 -9.69 13.58
C PHE A 892 -35.53 -9.18 14.50
N PHE A 893 -35.14 -8.59 15.62
CA PHE A 893 -36.05 -7.93 16.56
C PHE A 893 -35.42 -6.62 17.07
N ARG A 894 -36.23 -5.79 17.74
CA ARG A 894 -35.80 -4.53 18.34
C ARG A 894 -35.69 -4.73 19.84
N PHE A 895 -34.60 -4.29 20.44
CA PHE A 895 -34.48 -4.33 21.89
C PHE A 895 -35.49 -3.37 22.53
N ALA A 896 -36.09 -3.78 23.66
CA ALA A 896 -37.07 -2.98 24.38
C ALA A 896 -36.42 -1.85 25.19
N GLU A 897 -35.16 -2.05 25.59
CA GLU A 897 -34.32 -1.05 26.25
C GLU A 897 -33.00 -0.86 25.48
N SER A 898 -32.17 0.07 25.96
CA SER A 898 -30.86 0.39 25.38
C SER A 898 -29.78 0.52 26.46
N ALA A 899 -28.53 0.55 26.01
CA ALA A 899 -27.38 0.80 26.88
C ALA A 899 -27.52 2.11 27.69
N PRO A 900 -27.30 2.06 29.02
CA PRO A 900 -27.50 3.20 29.92
C PRO A 900 -26.43 4.28 29.78
N ALA A 901 -26.66 5.44 30.41
CA ALA A 901 -25.64 6.46 30.66
C ALA A 901 -24.44 5.84 31.39
N GLN A 902 -23.22 6.06 30.87
CA GLN A 902 -22.03 5.37 31.38
C GLN A 902 -20.74 6.07 30.97
N ASP A 903 -19.81 6.18 31.90
CA ASP A 903 -18.43 6.55 31.57
C ASP A 903 -17.65 5.34 31.09
N LEU A 904 -17.00 5.48 29.94
CA LEU A 904 -16.16 4.45 29.34
C LEU A 904 -14.72 4.93 29.19
N TRP A 905 -13.79 4.02 29.38
CA TRP A 905 -12.37 4.31 29.15
C TRP A 905 -11.65 3.10 28.57
N GLU A 906 -10.63 3.35 27.75
CA GLU A 906 -9.81 2.31 27.15
C GLU A 906 -8.37 2.78 27.01
N VAL A 907 -7.44 2.02 27.57
CA VAL A 907 -6.02 2.06 27.21
C VAL A 907 -5.80 1.08 26.06
N ASN A 908 -5.05 1.47 25.04
CA ASN A 908 -4.66 0.61 23.94
C ASN A 908 -3.20 0.85 23.56
N SER A 909 -2.54 -0.17 23.04
CA SER A 909 -1.16 -0.08 22.57
C SER A 909 -0.94 -1.02 21.41
N ARG A 910 -0.18 -0.54 20.43
CA ARG A 910 0.45 -1.36 19.40
C ARG A 910 1.95 -1.30 19.61
N ILE A 911 2.60 -2.47 19.59
CA ILE A 911 4.05 -2.61 19.70
C ILE A 911 4.53 -3.34 18.45
N VAL A 912 5.56 -2.79 17.81
CA VAL A 912 6.26 -3.43 16.69
C VAL A 912 7.73 -3.57 17.04
N SER A 913 8.29 -4.75 16.79
CA SER A 913 9.72 -5.00 16.93
C SER A 913 10.19 -5.89 15.79
N LYS A 914 10.94 -5.32 14.85
CA LYS A 914 11.72 -6.05 13.85
C LYS A 914 13.15 -6.16 14.34
N ALA A 915 13.37 -7.02 15.34
CA ALA A 915 14.67 -7.17 15.99
C ALA A 915 15.81 -7.47 14.99
N ASN A 916 15.49 -8.23 13.93
CA ASN A 916 16.31 -8.41 12.75
C ASN A 916 15.44 -8.88 11.56
N LYS A 917 16.05 -9.03 10.38
CA LYS A 917 15.36 -9.42 9.13
C LYS A 917 14.58 -10.74 9.19
N ASN A 918 14.96 -11.62 10.11
CA ASN A 918 14.33 -12.92 10.30
C ASN A 918 13.33 -12.94 11.46
N LEU A 919 13.34 -11.95 12.36
CA LEU A 919 12.49 -11.93 13.54
C LEU A 919 11.72 -10.62 13.63
N GLY A 920 10.42 -10.70 13.42
CA GLY A 920 9.49 -9.63 13.71
C GLY A 920 8.45 -10.05 14.74
N ILE A 921 7.99 -9.10 15.53
CA ILE A 921 6.89 -9.23 16.48
C ILE A 921 6.00 -8.00 16.35
N ILE A 922 4.69 -8.22 16.28
CA ILE A 922 3.66 -7.20 16.39
C ILE A 922 2.70 -7.64 17.48
N ALA A 923 2.44 -6.78 18.45
CA ALA A 923 1.44 -7.03 19.49
C ALA A 923 0.48 -5.86 19.55
N ASN A 924 -0.83 -6.13 19.61
CA ASN A 924 -1.82 -5.12 19.99
C ASN A 924 -2.46 -5.53 21.30
N MET A 925 -2.71 -4.54 22.15
CA MET A 925 -3.25 -4.74 23.49
C MET A 925 -4.31 -3.68 23.78
N TYR A 926 -5.31 -4.05 24.56
CA TYR A 926 -6.27 -3.12 25.13
C TYR A 926 -6.70 -3.53 26.54
N TYR A 927 -7.07 -2.54 27.33
CA TYR A 927 -7.66 -2.70 28.65
C TYR A 927 -8.63 -1.57 28.93
N GLY A 928 -9.84 -1.88 29.36
CA GLY A 928 -10.84 -0.84 29.59
C GLY A 928 -12.24 -1.35 29.87
N THR A 929 -13.19 -0.42 29.89
CA THR A 929 -14.61 -0.71 30.05
C THR A 929 -15.35 -0.69 28.73
N GLY A 930 -16.40 -1.50 28.62
CA GLY A 930 -17.25 -1.58 27.45
C GLY A 930 -18.71 -1.78 27.80
N GLN A 931 -19.59 -1.16 27.01
CA GLN A 931 -21.04 -1.40 27.06
C GLN A 931 -21.49 -2.25 25.87
N ALA A 932 -22.50 -3.09 26.11
CA ALA A 932 -23.19 -3.85 25.08
C ALA A 932 -23.93 -2.94 24.10
N ASN A 933 -24.31 -3.47 22.93
CA ASN A 933 -25.12 -2.71 21.99
C ASN A 933 -26.62 -2.75 22.33
N GLY A 934 -27.11 -3.86 22.89
CA GLY A 934 -28.52 -4.09 23.20
C GLY A 934 -29.00 -3.43 24.49
N ASP A 935 -29.82 -4.16 25.25
CA ASP A 935 -30.53 -3.71 26.46
C ASP A 935 -29.77 -3.94 27.78
N SER A 936 -28.54 -4.48 27.72
CA SER A 936 -27.84 -4.86 28.93
C SER A 936 -27.35 -3.67 29.75
N GLN A 937 -27.76 -3.63 31.03
CA GLN A 937 -27.25 -2.69 32.04
C GLN A 937 -25.81 -3.02 32.50
N ARG A 938 -25.29 -4.19 32.13
CA ARG A 938 -23.98 -4.68 32.59
C ARG A 938 -22.85 -4.11 31.74
N THR A 939 -22.07 -3.21 32.34
CA THR A 939 -20.76 -2.78 31.84
C THR A 939 -19.70 -3.85 32.13
N ILE A 940 -18.85 -4.14 31.16
CA ILE A 940 -17.75 -5.12 31.32
C ILE A 940 -16.41 -4.41 31.45
N THR A 941 -15.49 -5.00 32.22
CA THR A 941 -14.08 -4.60 32.25
C THR A 941 -13.27 -5.69 31.57
N ARG A 942 -12.70 -5.36 30.41
CA ARG A 942 -12.10 -6.33 29.49
C ARG A 942 -10.62 -6.05 29.27
N PHE A 943 -9.87 -7.12 29.09
CA PHE A 943 -8.50 -7.09 28.60
C PHE A 943 -8.40 -7.95 27.35
N GLY A 944 -7.62 -7.50 26.37
CA GLY A 944 -7.27 -8.32 25.22
C GLY A 944 -5.88 -8.03 24.71
N ALA A 945 -5.23 -9.06 24.21
CA ALA A 945 -3.96 -8.98 23.52
C ALA A 945 -3.96 -9.92 22.31
N ASP A 946 -3.48 -9.42 21.17
CA ASP A 946 -3.07 -10.25 20.04
C ASP A 946 -1.56 -10.12 19.82
N LEU A 947 -0.96 -11.24 19.41
CA LEU A 947 0.46 -11.35 19.11
C LEU A 947 0.62 -11.97 17.73
N ARG A 948 1.44 -11.37 16.89
CA ARG A 948 1.90 -11.93 15.62
C ARG A 948 3.41 -11.92 15.62
N MET A 949 4.01 -13.09 15.46
CA MET A 949 5.47 -13.23 15.38
C MET A 949 5.82 -13.98 14.10
N ILE A 950 6.81 -13.49 13.39
CA ILE A 950 7.40 -14.17 12.24
C ILE A 950 8.86 -14.43 12.57
N TYR A 951 9.24 -15.71 12.52
CA TYR A 951 10.63 -16.14 12.62
C TYR A 951 11.03 -17.00 11.42
N LYS A 952 11.82 -16.45 10.50
CA LYS A 952 12.16 -17.08 9.21
C LYS A 952 10.90 -17.50 8.45
N LYS A 953 10.61 -18.81 8.40
CA LYS A 953 9.44 -19.40 7.74
C LYS A 953 8.30 -19.73 8.71
N PHE A 954 8.51 -19.54 10.01
CA PHE A 954 7.50 -19.80 11.02
C PHE A 954 6.69 -18.55 11.32
N LYS A 955 5.38 -18.71 11.47
CA LYS A 955 4.46 -17.69 11.94
C LYS A 955 3.74 -18.21 13.17
N ILE A 956 3.70 -17.38 14.20
CA ILE A 956 2.98 -17.63 15.44
C ILE A 956 1.93 -16.52 15.58
N MET A 957 0.68 -16.91 15.80
CA MET A 957 -0.39 -15.97 16.16
C MET A 957 -0.97 -16.36 17.51
N GLY A 958 -1.07 -15.40 18.42
CA GLY A 958 -1.65 -15.58 19.74
C GLY A 958 -2.81 -14.62 19.95
N MET A 959 -3.85 -15.07 20.65
CA MET A 959 -4.92 -14.24 21.19
C MET A 959 -5.11 -14.60 22.66
N PHE A 960 -5.28 -13.58 23.50
CA PHE A 960 -5.63 -13.72 24.90
C PHE A 960 -6.67 -12.66 25.25
N LYS A 961 -7.85 -13.06 25.73
CA LYS A 961 -8.91 -12.13 26.16
C LYS A 961 -9.49 -12.53 27.51
N VAL A 962 -9.76 -11.56 28.37
CA VAL A 962 -10.33 -11.75 29.71
C VAL A 962 -11.60 -10.93 29.85
N ASN A 963 -12.68 -11.56 30.30
CA ASN A 963 -14.01 -10.96 30.49
C ASN A 963 -14.49 -10.18 29.25
N ASP A 964 -14.28 -10.76 28.07
CA ASP A 964 -14.56 -10.09 26.80
C ASP A 964 -15.62 -10.83 26.00
N TRP A 965 -16.23 -10.12 25.05
CA TRP A 965 -17.17 -10.66 24.09
C TRP A 965 -16.50 -11.71 23.20
N GLY A 966 -17.31 -12.63 22.68
CA GLY A 966 -16.90 -13.59 21.67
C GLY A 966 -16.54 -12.93 20.33
N PRO A 967 -16.20 -13.74 19.31
CA PRO A 967 -15.69 -13.25 18.03
C PRO A 967 -16.74 -12.59 17.12
N PHE A 968 -18.03 -12.71 17.41
CA PHE A 968 -19.13 -12.25 16.55
C PHE A 968 -19.93 -11.11 17.17
N ASP A 969 -20.54 -10.26 16.33
CA ASP A 969 -21.23 -9.03 16.77
C ASP A 969 -22.39 -9.31 17.73
N TYR A 970 -23.13 -10.41 17.53
CA TYR A 970 -24.22 -10.79 18.43
C TYR A 970 -23.73 -11.01 19.87
N HIS A 971 -22.46 -11.39 20.08
CA HIS A 971 -21.92 -11.48 21.43
C HIS A 971 -21.93 -10.11 22.13
N ARG A 972 -21.67 -9.03 21.40
CA ARG A 972 -21.76 -7.68 21.95
C ARG A 972 -23.20 -7.19 22.04
N ASP A 973 -24.07 -7.59 21.13
CA ASP A 973 -25.48 -7.21 21.15
C ASP A 973 -26.20 -7.75 22.40
N PHE A 974 -26.04 -9.05 22.66
CA PHE A 974 -26.64 -9.74 23.80
C PHE A 974 -25.77 -9.73 25.07
N ASN A 975 -24.66 -9.00 25.04
CA ASN A 975 -23.67 -8.93 26.12
C ASN A 975 -23.16 -10.32 26.59
N LEU A 976 -22.89 -11.22 25.65
CA LEU A 976 -22.37 -12.56 25.88
C LEU A 976 -20.84 -12.53 25.98
N THR A 977 -20.31 -12.94 27.12
CA THR A 977 -18.89 -12.84 27.44
C THR A 977 -18.30 -14.18 27.85
N PHE A 978 -17.00 -14.31 27.67
CA PHE A 978 -16.21 -15.43 28.17
C PHE A 978 -15.23 -14.93 29.23
N PRO A 979 -15.15 -15.58 30.41
CA PRO A 979 -14.18 -15.22 31.44
C PRO A 979 -12.73 -15.20 30.94
N LEU A 980 -12.36 -16.19 30.11
CA LEU A 980 -11.04 -16.29 29.50
C LEU A 980 -11.16 -16.94 28.12
N GLN A 981 -10.51 -16.36 27.13
CA GLN A 981 -10.39 -16.89 25.77
C GLN A 981 -8.90 -16.89 25.36
N MET A 982 -8.44 -18.01 24.81
CA MET A 982 -7.07 -18.18 24.35
C MET A 982 -7.09 -18.80 22.96
N MET A 983 -6.23 -18.31 22.07
CA MET A 983 -5.93 -18.95 20.80
C MET A 983 -4.42 -18.91 20.55
N LEU A 984 -3.86 -20.03 20.11
CA LEU A 984 -2.48 -20.11 19.66
C LEU A 984 -2.42 -20.87 18.33
N ASP A 985 -1.90 -20.22 17.31
CA ASP A 985 -1.67 -20.75 15.98
C ASP A 985 -0.16 -20.80 15.72
N PHE A 986 0.32 -21.96 15.29
CA PHE A 986 1.68 -22.17 14.86
C PHE A 986 1.66 -22.71 13.43
N SER A 987 2.30 -22.00 12.51
CA SER A 987 2.38 -22.39 11.10
C SER A 987 3.75 -22.18 10.51
N THR A 988 4.01 -22.90 9.42
CA THR A 988 5.18 -22.72 8.57
C THR A 988 4.77 -22.66 7.09
N THR A 989 5.51 -21.90 6.30
CA THR A 989 5.19 -21.57 4.91
C THR A 989 6.28 -22.08 3.96
N ILE A 990 5.96 -22.36 2.70
CA ILE A 990 7.00 -22.66 1.69
C ILE A 990 7.82 -21.39 1.40
N GLY A 991 7.12 -20.25 1.25
CA GLY A 991 7.71 -18.92 1.05
C GLY A 991 8.03 -18.19 2.35
N LYS A 992 8.18 -16.87 2.28
CA LYS A 992 8.27 -15.99 3.45
C LYS A 992 6.85 -15.72 3.99
N PRO A 993 6.57 -15.91 5.29
CA PRO A 993 5.27 -15.61 5.84
C PRO A 993 4.95 -14.11 5.70
N ASP A 994 3.71 -13.80 5.35
CA ASP A 994 3.21 -12.42 5.32
C ASP A 994 2.70 -11.98 6.70
N TRP A 995 2.69 -10.68 6.96
CA TRP A 995 2.05 -10.08 8.11
C TRP A 995 0.52 -10.05 7.99
N PHE A 996 0.02 -9.88 6.77
CA PHE A 996 -1.39 -9.93 6.46
C PHE A 996 -1.90 -11.38 6.38
N ILE A 997 -3.22 -11.53 6.47
CA ILE A 997 -3.91 -12.81 6.35
C ILE A 997 -4.28 -12.99 4.88
N LEU A 998 -3.26 -13.20 4.03
CA LEU A 998 -3.43 -13.51 2.62
C LEU A 998 -3.31 -15.02 2.36
N PRO A 999 -3.85 -15.52 1.23
CA PRO A 999 -3.64 -16.90 0.80
C PRO A 999 -2.14 -17.23 0.66
N ASP A 1000 -1.71 -18.35 1.24
CA ASP A 1000 -0.32 -18.79 1.23
C ASP A 1000 -0.26 -20.32 1.30
N THR A 1001 0.81 -20.92 0.78
CA THR A 1001 1.09 -22.35 0.92
C THR A 1001 1.74 -22.62 2.27
N LYS A 1002 0.95 -23.17 3.21
CA LYS A 1002 1.33 -23.33 4.61
C LYS A 1002 0.73 -24.56 5.26
N VAL A 1003 1.39 -25.03 6.31
CA VAL A 1003 0.88 -26.06 7.22
C VAL A 1003 0.92 -25.52 8.64
N GLY A 1004 -0.09 -25.84 9.44
CA GLY A 1004 -0.15 -25.36 10.81
C GLY A 1004 -1.09 -26.12 11.72
N ILE A 1005 -1.00 -25.75 12.99
CA ILE A 1005 -1.88 -26.20 14.06
C ILE A 1005 -2.35 -24.98 14.85
N ARG A 1006 -3.62 -24.97 15.21
CA ARG A 1006 -4.24 -23.95 16.05
C ARG A 1006 -4.99 -24.60 17.20
N GLY A 1007 -4.76 -24.13 18.41
CA GLY A 1007 -5.59 -24.43 19.57
C GLY A 1007 -6.41 -23.20 19.94
N THR A 1008 -7.71 -23.38 20.16
CA THR A 1008 -8.59 -22.38 20.76
C THR A 1008 -9.19 -22.97 22.03
N TRP A 1009 -9.24 -22.21 23.11
CA TRP A 1009 -9.85 -22.61 24.38
C TRP A 1009 -10.61 -21.43 24.99
N ARG A 1010 -11.79 -21.69 25.53
CA ARG A 1010 -12.60 -20.70 26.25
C ARG A 1010 -13.15 -21.28 27.55
N SER A 1011 -13.11 -20.48 28.62
CA SER A 1011 -13.89 -20.73 29.83
C SER A 1011 -15.32 -20.25 29.63
N LEU A 1012 -16.30 -20.98 30.17
CA LEU A 1012 -17.73 -20.68 30.08
C LEU A 1012 -18.30 -20.38 31.47
N ASN A 1013 -19.15 -19.36 31.59
CA ASN A 1013 -19.94 -19.10 32.79
C ASN A 1013 -21.37 -18.68 32.44
N GLU A 1014 -22.14 -18.18 33.39
CA GLU A 1014 -23.54 -17.76 33.23
C GLU A 1014 -23.77 -16.68 32.15
N PHE A 1015 -22.72 -16.01 31.70
CA PHE A 1015 -22.78 -15.02 30.62
C PHE A 1015 -22.30 -15.55 29.26
N SER A 1016 -21.89 -16.82 29.20
CA SER A 1016 -21.39 -17.46 27.98
C SER A 1016 -22.52 -18.20 27.25
N PRO A 1017 -22.61 -18.12 25.91
CA PRO A 1017 -23.79 -18.56 25.15
C PRO A 1017 -24.10 -20.06 25.27
N ARG A 1018 -23.06 -20.89 25.39
CA ARG A 1018 -23.20 -22.36 25.42
C ARG A 1018 -23.11 -22.95 26.81
N TYR A 1019 -23.01 -22.16 27.87
CA TYR A 1019 -22.88 -22.68 29.24
C TYR A 1019 -24.15 -23.39 29.69
N SER A 1020 -24.06 -24.69 29.95
CA SER A 1020 -25.16 -25.51 30.44
C SER A 1020 -24.69 -26.44 31.55
N PRO A 1021 -24.65 -25.96 32.81
CA PRO A 1021 -24.18 -26.76 33.93
C PRO A 1021 -25.14 -27.89 34.32
N ASN A 1022 -26.39 -27.84 33.85
CA ASN A 1022 -27.42 -28.85 34.11
C ASN A 1022 -27.54 -29.94 33.03
N ALA A 1023 -26.92 -29.76 31.85
CA ALA A 1023 -26.92 -30.79 30.80
C ALA A 1023 -26.13 -32.06 31.18
N THR A 1024 -25.30 -31.99 32.22
CA THR A 1024 -24.59 -33.14 32.79
C THR A 1024 -25.42 -33.92 33.83
N SER A 1025 -26.63 -33.46 34.17
CA SER A 1025 -27.60 -34.29 34.90
C SER A 1025 -28.04 -35.44 33.98
N THR A 1026 -28.09 -36.66 34.52
CA THR A 1026 -28.25 -37.89 33.74
C THR A 1026 -29.46 -37.86 32.81
N ALA A 1027 -29.52 -38.73 31.80
CA ALA A 1027 -30.65 -38.82 30.85
C ALA A 1027 -32.03 -39.06 31.48
N PHE A 1028 -32.09 -39.32 32.80
CA PHE A 1028 -33.30 -39.54 33.59
C PHE A 1028 -33.53 -38.44 34.66
N ALA A 1029 -32.74 -37.37 34.66
CA ALA A 1029 -32.91 -36.27 35.58
C ALA A 1029 -34.20 -35.49 35.24
N THR A 1030 -35.18 -35.52 36.13
CA THR A 1030 -36.48 -34.86 35.97
C THR A 1030 -36.54 -33.50 36.66
N GLN A 1031 -35.45 -33.05 37.29
CA GLN A 1031 -35.34 -31.77 38.00
C GLN A 1031 -33.96 -31.15 37.76
N PRO A 1032 -33.85 -29.80 37.65
CA PRO A 1032 -32.56 -29.12 37.54
C PRO A 1032 -31.69 -29.38 38.77
N THR A 1033 -30.38 -29.55 38.59
CA THR A 1033 -29.45 -29.57 39.73
C THR A 1033 -29.40 -28.16 40.33
N ILE A 1034 -29.63 -28.02 41.63
CA ILE A 1034 -29.52 -26.74 42.34
C ILE A 1034 -28.19 -26.77 43.10
N SER A 1035 -27.25 -25.88 42.76
CA SER A 1035 -25.99 -25.72 43.48
C SER A 1035 -26.08 -24.56 44.49
N PRO A 1036 -26.00 -24.82 45.81
CA PRO A 1036 -26.01 -23.77 46.84
C PRO A 1036 -24.74 -22.90 46.86
N VAL A 1037 -23.67 -23.31 46.17
CA VAL A 1037 -22.39 -22.59 46.06
C VAL A 1037 -22.11 -22.08 44.64
N GLY A 1038 -23.07 -22.20 43.71
CA GLY A 1038 -22.87 -21.94 42.28
C GLY A 1038 -22.25 -23.12 41.53
N PHE A 1039 -22.36 -23.12 40.20
CA PHE A 1039 -21.72 -24.12 39.35
C PHE A 1039 -20.30 -23.69 38.98
N PRO A 1040 -19.34 -24.63 38.81
CA PRO A 1040 -18.00 -24.29 38.33
C PRO A 1040 -18.08 -23.83 36.87
N ASN A 1041 -17.10 -23.02 36.43
CA ASN A 1041 -17.00 -22.63 35.03
C ASN A 1041 -16.92 -23.86 34.12
N GLY A 1042 -17.64 -23.81 33.01
CA GLY A 1042 -17.50 -24.75 31.90
C GLY A 1042 -16.29 -24.45 31.04
N SER A 1043 -16.13 -25.24 29.98
CA SER A 1043 -15.08 -25.02 28.99
C SER A 1043 -15.50 -25.50 27.61
N GLU A 1044 -14.92 -24.88 26.58
CA GLU A 1044 -14.92 -25.39 25.21
C GLU A 1044 -13.52 -25.23 24.61
N TRP A 1045 -13.14 -26.16 23.75
CA TRP A 1045 -11.85 -26.13 23.07
C TRP A 1045 -11.94 -26.74 21.67
N GLU A 1046 -11.04 -26.28 20.81
CA GLU A 1046 -10.85 -26.73 19.44
C GLU A 1046 -9.36 -26.85 19.15
N ILE A 1047 -8.93 -28.02 18.67
CA ILE A 1047 -7.62 -28.22 18.06
C ILE A 1047 -7.85 -28.40 16.57
N ARG A 1048 -7.29 -27.47 15.79
CA ARG A 1048 -7.38 -27.42 14.35
C ARG A 1048 -6.02 -27.71 13.75
N THR A 1049 -5.92 -28.64 12.80
CA THR A 1049 -4.73 -28.75 11.93
C THR A 1049 -5.12 -28.39 10.51
N TYR A 1050 -4.21 -27.77 9.76
CA TYR A 1050 -4.52 -27.34 8.42
C TYR A 1050 -3.33 -27.43 7.46
N ILE A 1051 -3.64 -27.73 6.20
CA ILE A 1051 -2.72 -27.65 5.06
C ILE A 1051 -3.42 -26.77 4.03
N HIS A 1052 -2.82 -25.62 3.74
CA HIS A 1052 -3.27 -24.71 2.71
C HIS A 1052 -2.25 -24.75 1.57
N ILE A 1053 -2.74 -24.87 0.36
CA ILE A 1053 -1.96 -24.78 -0.87
C ILE A 1053 -2.46 -23.53 -1.59
N ASN A 1054 -1.54 -22.69 -2.04
CA ASN A 1054 -1.81 -21.55 -2.91
C ASN A 1054 -0.76 -21.52 -4.03
N ILE A 1055 -1.21 -21.73 -5.27
CA ILE A 1055 -0.42 -21.69 -6.49
C ILE A 1055 -1.10 -20.67 -7.40
N GLY A 1056 -0.61 -19.43 -7.40
CA GLY A 1056 -1.26 -18.30 -8.07
C GLY A 1056 -0.74 -16.97 -7.55
N LYS A 1057 -1.40 -15.88 -7.94
CA LYS A 1057 -1.14 -14.54 -7.37
C LYS A 1057 -1.48 -14.46 -5.89
#